data_AF-A0A7V4LZL5-F1
#
_entry.id   AF-A0A7V4LZL5-F1
#
_cell.length_a   1.000
_cell.length_b   1.000
_cell.length_c   1.000
_cell.angle_alpha   90.00
_cell.angle_beta   90.00
_cell.angle_gamma   90.00
#
_symmetry.space_group_name_H-M   'P 1'
#
loop_
_entity.id
_entity.type
_entity.pdbx_description
1 polymer ?
#
loop_
_entity_poly.entity_id
_entity_poly.type
_entity_poly.pdbx_seq_one_letter_code
_entity_poly.pdbx_strand_id
1 'polypeptide(L)'
;MQNRSIVLLQLAFALGWLPLAFGSQGDSTEFAISEPFGVEWGPDRVAFDVSFPQGAAAADGVSLTDENGKPVACQLMNVQFWPDRRSVRSAKVAFMARLAPNQTRKWTLRTGTARVRQPRTDIRVLERGRVIEMANSMTGIRLAGGRETFARGAPASRIPAPVQGVRLPDGRWIGRGSWQTDILCTGYVATVTDDGPVFARAALRYDFEGGRYYAAVVELNAGQDVAVITEEYNLSLGRTYPMSGVDGMRKGGEYFYAYPQFDTPDRALMWDWWGQTMAILPTPNAYTLSLYDGLEPDSADFYGESRYGNLRQGDGGLSFDRDGRFAYINAFPQWGDEETLYLGLYNSQFPSNQVAVIGLRPSEWLHPDVLPHPVKLLKQYTQTTCLVFERRSSPRDVVMKAPVCLGRRVYGIGGVARTWGRHLLPERQGPRLSETETWGSDLMLRHVRLGRLELDAVRRWILDYHEPSRYPRMYVPEGDRAAYLSRLTRKSRREAEEQLASASGPTEADRKTVAEALEMLRRTTRHFAQCNYGNMDFGINEGLIADAAESALSSPAVTQEEAREIRRHLAAMVYQVFNPDFIPPRTSGFAWGSANMMAQVQCRCCPIVALLPNHPLNAMWSDHLAHVVTLYVESQINDAGATLECPHYGSMAIVMPAHALAALAGCAPVDLSRAEARLRAAARHRLSILLPPDPRGGFRSVVPEGDGYYEGDITFAPLAGFFQNLDRNFAEELVWGVRESNNAIGGHADPSYKLLDPDLPARQPQLSSEYFPGYGIVMRSGFPDPRELYLQIYAGGFSWGHGHNDRGCWVLYAMGAPLMVDFAAMYTPSMR
;
A
#
# COMPACT_ATOMS: atom_id res chain seq x y z
N MET A 1 12.67 -20.63 -15.28
CA MET A 1 13.38 -19.58 -16.04
C MET A 1 12.48 -18.40 -16.48
N GLN A 2 11.27 -18.24 -15.93
CA GLN A 2 10.30 -17.20 -16.35
C GLN A 2 10.10 -16.04 -15.35
N ASN A 3 10.88 -15.97 -14.25
CA ASN A 3 10.80 -14.89 -13.26
C ASN A 3 11.55 -13.60 -13.65
N ARG A 4 12.10 -13.48 -14.86
CA ARG A 4 12.98 -12.36 -15.21
C ARG A 4 12.25 -11.03 -15.42
N SER A 5 10.98 -11.03 -15.84
CA SER A 5 10.28 -9.79 -16.24
C SER A 5 9.72 -8.98 -15.07
N ILE A 6 9.22 -9.62 -14.01
CA ILE A 6 8.77 -8.94 -12.77
C ILE A 6 9.99 -8.47 -11.97
N VAL A 7 11.02 -9.32 -11.92
CA VAL A 7 12.33 -8.96 -11.37
C VAL A 7 12.96 -7.83 -12.18
N LEU A 8 12.67 -7.67 -13.48
CA LEU A 8 13.11 -6.54 -14.30
C LEU A 8 12.37 -5.23 -13.98
N LEU A 9 11.12 -5.25 -13.51
CA LEU A 9 10.43 -4.04 -13.04
C LEU A 9 10.87 -3.64 -11.62
N GLN A 10 11.03 -4.62 -10.72
CA GLN A 10 11.66 -4.38 -9.41
C GLN A 10 13.14 -3.99 -9.55
N LEU A 11 13.84 -4.55 -10.54
CA LEU A 11 15.19 -4.12 -10.94
C LEU A 11 15.14 -2.80 -11.69
N ALA A 12 14.10 -2.39 -12.40
CA ALA A 12 14.01 -1.03 -12.95
C ALA A 12 13.80 -0.01 -11.82
N PHE A 13 13.08 -0.39 -10.76
CA PHE A 13 13.05 0.38 -9.50
C PHE A 13 14.39 0.35 -8.74
N ALA A 14 15.22 -0.69 -8.90
CA ALA A 14 16.55 -0.79 -8.28
C ALA A 14 17.74 -0.35 -9.17
N LEU A 15 17.58 -0.25 -10.50
CA LEU A 15 18.60 -0.02 -11.54
C LEU A 15 18.27 1.17 -12.45
N GLY A 16 17.02 1.64 -12.51
CA GLY A 16 16.62 2.84 -13.25
C GLY A 16 17.10 4.16 -12.61
N TRP A 17 17.77 4.03 -11.47
CA TRP A 17 18.39 5.11 -10.74
C TRP A 17 19.84 5.17 -11.17
N LEU A 18 20.09 5.66 -12.39
CA LEU A 18 21.37 6.31 -12.62
C LEU A 18 21.36 7.56 -11.73
N PRO A 19 22.16 7.62 -10.65
CA PRO A 19 22.34 8.89 -9.99
C PRO A 19 22.87 9.85 -11.05
N LEU A 20 22.41 11.11 -11.01
CA LEU A 20 23.26 12.21 -11.43
C LEU A 20 24.58 11.99 -10.71
N ALA A 21 25.56 11.45 -11.42
CA ALA A 21 26.92 11.35 -10.94
C ALA A 21 27.35 12.79 -10.73
N PHE A 22 27.24 13.28 -9.49
CA PHE A 22 27.98 14.45 -9.07
C PHE A 22 29.43 14.08 -9.30
N GLY A 23 29.99 14.59 -10.39
CA GLY A 23 31.38 14.36 -10.74
C GLY A 23 32.23 14.72 -9.53
N SER A 24 33.01 13.75 -9.03
CA SER A 24 34.02 14.01 -8.02
C SER A 24 35.09 14.90 -8.64
N GLN A 25 34.94 16.22 -8.54
CA GLN A 25 36.06 17.12 -8.67
C GLN A 25 36.63 17.36 -7.26
N GLY A 26 37.59 16.52 -6.86
CA GLY A 26 38.37 16.66 -5.62
C GLY A 26 38.16 15.55 -4.57
N ASP A 27 38.94 15.62 -3.48
CA ASP A 27 38.96 14.69 -2.33
C ASP A 27 37.68 14.75 -1.45
N SER A 28 36.59 15.32 -1.96
CA SER A 28 35.35 15.51 -1.22
C SER A 28 34.09 15.37 -2.07
N THR A 29 33.01 14.88 -1.45
CA THR A 29 31.68 14.72 -2.07
C THR A 29 30.62 15.32 -1.15
N GLU A 30 29.69 16.11 -1.68
CA GLU A 30 28.59 16.68 -0.91
C GLU A 30 27.31 15.86 -1.04
N PHE A 31 26.59 15.71 0.08
CA PHE A 31 25.27 15.12 0.16
C PHE A 31 24.28 16.15 0.68
N ALA A 32 23.06 16.15 0.18
CA ALA A 32 21.98 16.99 0.69
C ALA A 32 20.69 16.19 0.83
N ILE A 33 19.90 16.49 1.85
CA ILE A 33 18.55 15.97 2.03
C ILE A 33 17.65 17.12 2.45
N SER A 34 16.50 17.23 1.80
CA SER A 34 15.44 18.19 2.11
C SER A 34 14.21 17.44 2.63
N GLU A 35 13.65 17.91 3.74
CA GLU A 35 12.44 17.35 4.35
C GLU A 35 11.19 17.89 3.62
N PRO A 36 10.39 17.04 2.95
CA PRO A 36 9.34 17.53 2.05
C PRO A 36 7.93 17.59 2.64
N PHE A 37 7.68 17.09 3.85
CA PHE A 37 6.32 16.93 4.39
C PHE A 37 5.99 17.87 5.56
N GLY A 38 6.96 18.63 6.04
CA GLY A 38 6.81 19.47 7.23
C GLY A 38 6.70 18.63 8.50
N VAL A 39 7.46 17.53 8.59
CA VAL A 39 7.49 16.62 9.75
C VAL A 39 8.92 16.39 10.23
N GLU A 40 9.07 15.99 11.49
CA GLU A 40 10.38 15.62 12.03
C GLU A 40 10.81 14.23 11.53
N TRP A 41 12.11 14.09 11.30
CA TRP A 41 12.77 12.84 10.96
C TRP A 41 13.97 12.58 11.86
N GLY A 42 14.15 11.30 12.14
CA GLY A 42 15.35 10.74 12.72
C GLY A 42 15.38 10.55 14.24
N PRO A 43 16.46 9.91 14.74
CA PRO A 43 17.64 9.50 13.98
C PRO A 43 17.34 8.36 12.99
N ASP A 44 17.51 8.63 11.70
CA ASP A 44 17.23 7.69 10.61
C ASP A 44 18.52 7.40 9.85
N ARG A 45 18.75 6.13 9.53
CA ARG A 45 19.91 5.76 8.73
C ARG A 45 19.66 6.13 7.27
N VAL A 46 20.60 6.87 6.69
CA VAL A 46 20.65 7.16 5.25
C VAL A 46 21.98 6.69 4.68
N ALA A 47 22.01 6.30 3.41
CA ALA A 47 23.19 5.72 2.76
C ALA A 47 23.36 6.22 1.32
N PHE A 48 24.48 6.88 1.02
CA PHE A 48 24.76 7.39 -0.33
C PHE A 48 25.71 6.49 -1.10
N ASP A 49 25.43 6.25 -2.37
CA ASP A 49 26.36 5.56 -3.28
C ASP A 49 27.57 6.45 -3.57
N VAL A 50 28.77 5.88 -3.43
CA VAL A 50 30.03 6.58 -3.66
C VAL A 50 30.97 5.71 -4.50
N SER A 51 31.75 6.35 -5.36
CA SER A 51 32.78 5.71 -6.17
C SER A 51 34.05 6.53 -6.13
N PHE A 52 35.21 5.87 -6.06
CA PHE A 52 36.49 6.52 -5.90
C PHE A 52 37.50 6.03 -6.95
N PRO A 53 38.35 6.93 -7.49
CA PRO A 53 39.51 6.53 -8.28
C PRO A 53 40.42 5.57 -7.52
N GLN A 54 41.18 4.75 -8.26
CA GLN A 54 42.16 3.86 -7.64
C GLN A 54 43.17 4.65 -6.80
N GLY A 55 43.40 4.22 -5.56
CA GLY A 55 44.30 4.87 -4.61
C GLY A 55 43.74 6.10 -3.87
N ALA A 56 42.52 6.56 -4.18
CA ALA A 56 41.97 7.78 -3.57
C ALA A 56 41.37 7.58 -2.17
N ALA A 57 40.82 6.39 -1.88
CA ALA A 57 40.14 6.10 -0.61
C ALA A 57 40.50 4.71 -0.09
N ALA A 58 40.91 4.62 1.18
CA ALA A 58 40.92 3.39 1.95
C ALA A 58 39.58 3.19 2.66
N ALA A 59 39.23 1.95 3.01
CA ALA A 59 37.93 1.65 3.64
C ALA A 59 37.74 2.33 5.01
N ASP A 60 38.84 2.56 5.74
CA ASP A 60 38.87 3.28 7.02
C ASP A 60 39.37 4.72 6.89
N GLY A 61 39.56 5.22 5.66
CA GLY A 61 40.09 6.55 5.38
C GLY A 61 39.03 7.60 5.03
N VAL A 62 37.77 7.36 5.37
CA VAL A 62 36.64 8.27 5.08
C VAL A 62 36.23 9.06 6.33
N SER A 63 35.92 10.34 6.16
CA SER A 63 35.34 11.20 7.20
C SER A 63 34.12 11.96 6.68
N LEU A 64 33.13 12.18 7.54
CA LEU A 64 31.93 12.94 7.20
C LEU A 64 31.81 14.12 8.15
N THR A 65 31.53 15.31 7.61
CA THR A 65 31.18 16.49 8.42
C THR A 65 29.81 17.00 8.03
N ASP A 66 29.10 17.59 8.98
CA ASP A 66 27.87 18.33 8.71
C ASP A 66 28.16 19.73 8.13
N GLU A 67 27.10 20.48 7.86
CA GLU A 67 27.16 21.83 7.29
C GLU A 67 27.94 22.85 8.14
N ASN A 68 28.15 22.56 9.44
CA ASN A 68 28.92 23.39 10.36
C ASN A 68 30.36 22.88 10.55
N GLY A 69 30.79 21.89 9.77
CA GLY A 69 32.10 21.25 9.89
C GLY A 69 32.21 20.30 11.09
N LYS A 70 31.11 19.96 11.77
CA LYS A 70 31.14 19.05 12.91
C LYS A 70 31.27 17.60 12.41
N PRO A 71 32.17 16.78 12.97
CA PRO A 71 32.30 15.38 12.60
C PRO A 71 31.01 14.58 12.84
N VAL A 72 30.61 13.79 11.84
CA VAL A 72 29.48 12.85 11.88
C VAL A 72 30.03 11.44 11.72
N ALA A 73 29.59 10.51 12.56
CA ALA A 73 29.96 9.10 12.40
C ALA A 73 29.43 8.56 11.07
N CYS A 74 30.31 7.94 10.30
CA CYS A 74 29.97 7.28 9.05
C CYS A 74 30.54 5.86 9.00
N GLN A 75 29.93 5.02 8.19
CA GLN A 75 30.30 3.62 8.01
C GLN A 75 30.13 3.24 6.54
N LEU A 76 31.16 2.64 5.94
CA LEU A 76 31.05 2.07 4.60
C LEU A 76 30.38 0.69 4.65
N MET A 77 29.54 0.40 3.67
CA MET A 77 28.92 -0.91 3.46
C MET A 77 29.00 -1.29 1.98
N ASN A 78 28.87 -2.59 1.69
CA ASN A 78 28.92 -3.15 0.33
C ASN A 78 30.20 -2.72 -0.43
N VAL A 79 31.33 -2.69 0.28
CA VAL A 79 32.62 -2.21 -0.24
C VAL A 79 33.12 -3.13 -1.36
N GLN A 80 33.35 -2.55 -2.53
CA GLN A 80 34.05 -3.19 -3.64
C GLN A 80 35.44 -2.58 -3.73
N PHE A 81 36.47 -3.42 -3.80
CA PHE A 81 37.86 -2.97 -3.94
C PHE A 81 38.30 -2.96 -5.40
N TRP A 82 39.29 -2.13 -5.71
CA TRP A 82 40.10 -2.27 -6.92
C TRP A 82 40.95 -3.56 -6.86
N PRO A 83 41.58 -3.99 -7.96
CA PRO A 83 42.45 -5.18 -7.98
C PRO A 83 43.57 -5.17 -6.94
N ASP A 84 43.99 -3.99 -6.46
CA ASP A 84 44.97 -3.84 -5.39
C ASP A 84 44.48 -4.32 -4.00
N ARG A 85 43.18 -4.58 -3.85
CA ARG A 85 42.50 -4.98 -2.60
C ARG A 85 42.73 -4.03 -1.42
N ARG A 86 43.14 -2.79 -1.68
CA ARG A 86 43.44 -1.76 -0.68
C ARG A 86 42.59 -0.53 -0.90
N SER A 87 42.44 -0.10 -2.15
CA SER A 87 41.63 1.07 -2.47
C SER A 87 40.19 0.69 -2.77
N VAL A 88 39.27 1.45 -2.20
CA VAL A 88 37.83 1.28 -2.43
C VAL A 88 37.50 1.78 -3.83
N ARG A 89 36.84 0.95 -4.63
CA ARG A 89 36.29 1.30 -5.94
C ARG A 89 34.91 1.93 -5.79
N SER A 90 34.04 1.27 -5.03
CA SER A 90 32.69 1.74 -4.74
C SER A 90 32.22 1.21 -3.40
N ALA A 91 31.32 1.94 -2.77
CA ALA A 91 30.67 1.56 -1.52
C ALA A 91 29.37 2.35 -1.35
N LYS A 92 28.61 2.05 -0.31
CA LYS A 92 27.64 3.01 0.25
C LYS A 92 28.20 3.59 1.54
N VAL A 93 28.11 4.90 1.71
CA VAL A 93 28.43 5.59 2.98
C VAL A 93 27.14 5.81 3.76
N ALA A 94 27.02 5.14 4.91
CA ALA A 94 25.88 5.27 5.81
C ALA A 94 26.20 6.19 6.99
N PHE A 95 25.19 6.94 7.45
CA PHE A 95 25.23 7.76 8.66
C PHE A 95 23.81 7.98 9.21
N MET A 96 23.71 8.47 10.45
CA MET A 96 22.43 8.83 11.06
C MET A 96 22.08 10.29 10.77
N ALA A 97 20.92 10.53 10.16
CA ALA A 97 20.40 11.86 9.86
C ALA A 97 19.25 12.24 10.80
N ARG A 98 19.13 13.54 11.06
CA ARG A 98 17.99 14.17 11.73
C ARG A 98 17.63 15.43 10.96
N LEU A 99 16.34 15.61 10.70
CA LEU A 99 15.79 16.76 9.99
C LEU A 99 14.60 17.31 10.77
N ALA A 100 14.64 18.60 11.08
CA ALA A 100 13.46 19.34 11.52
C ALA A 100 12.47 19.51 10.35
N PRO A 101 11.19 19.82 10.63
CA PRO A 101 10.21 20.13 9.60
C PRO A 101 10.71 21.15 8.57
N ASN A 102 10.58 20.83 7.28
CA ASN A 102 11.02 21.65 6.14
C ASN A 102 12.53 21.96 6.10
N GLN A 103 13.35 21.28 6.90
CA GLN A 103 14.78 21.52 6.95
C GLN A 103 15.47 20.90 5.73
N THR A 104 16.46 21.62 5.19
CA THR A 104 17.48 21.04 4.30
C THR A 104 18.80 20.98 5.03
N ARG A 105 19.46 19.81 5.02
CA ARG A 105 20.80 19.62 5.60
C ARG A 105 21.78 19.11 4.57
N LYS A 106 23.06 19.43 4.78
CA LYS A 106 24.17 19.05 3.92
C LYS A 106 25.26 18.35 4.72
N TRP A 107 25.93 17.42 4.06
CA TRP A 107 27.09 16.72 4.60
C TRP A 107 28.20 16.68 3.57
N THR A 108 29.44 16.73 4.03
CA THR A 108 30.63 16.64 3.17
C THR A 108 31.42 15.40 3.55
N LEU A 109 31.47 14.43 2.63
CA LEU A 109 32.38 13.29 2.71
C LEU A 109 33.77 13.75 2.27
N ARG A 110 34.79 13.39 3.03
CA ARG A 110 36.21 13.51 2.64
C ARG A 110 36.85 12.14 2.62
N THR A 111 37.73 11.92 1.66
CA THR A 111 38.36 10.63 1.42
C THR A 111 39.87 10.73 1.48
N GLY A 112 40.52 9.67 1.96
CA GLY A 112 41.97 9.53 1.90
C GLY A 112 42.42 8.10 2.17
N THR A 113 43.74 7.91 2.21
CA THR A 113 44.40 6.63 2.50
C THR A 113 44.82 6.48 3.96
N ALA A 114 44.84 7.59 4.71
CA ALA A 114 45.12 7.59 6.13
C ALA A 114 43.88 7.21 6.93
N ARG A 115 44.05 6.34 7.93
CA ARG A 115 42.96 5.91 8.81
C ARG A 115 42.34 7.10 9.55
N VAL A 116 41.02 7.22 9.45
CA VAL A 116 40.20 8.21 10.16
C VAL A 116 39.53 7.54 11.35
N ARG A 117 39.64 8.17 12.53
CA ARG A 117 38.88 7.75 13.71
C ARG A 117 37.46 8.32 13.64
N GLN A 118 36.47 7.44 13.57
CA GLN A 118 35.06 7.85 13.60
C GLN A 118 34.63 8.39 14.97
N PRO A 119 33.75 9.40 15.03
CA PRO A 119 33.07 9.79 16.26
C PRO A 119 32.41 8.60 16.96
N ARG A 120 32.48 8.58 18.30
CA ARG A 120 31.87 7.53 19.10
C ARG A 120 30.35 7.70 19.13
N THR A 121 29.64 6.61 18.91
CA THR A 121 28.18 6.51 19.04
C THR A 121 27.81 5.57 20.19
N ASP A 122 26.51 5.33 20.37
CA ASP A 122 25.97 4.52 21.45
C ASP A 122 25.85 3.03 21.11
N ILE A 123 25.92 2.64 19.83
CA ILE A 123 25.87 1.25 19.37
C ILE A 123 27.09 0.46 19.86
N ARG A 124 26.86 -0.79 20.30
CA ARG A 124 27.87 -1.72 20.79
C ARG A 124 27.48 -3.15 20.43
N VAL A 125 28.49 -3.93 20.05
CA VAL A 125 28.37 -5.38 19.86
C VAL A 125 29.23 -6.09 20.90
N LEU A 126 28.69 -7.13 21.52
CA LEU A 126 29.41 -8.01 22.43
C LEU A 126 29.16 -9.47 22.05
N GLU A 127 30.23 -10.20 21.78
CA GLU A 127 30.18 -11.65 21.61
C GLU A 127 30.62 -12.32 22.91
N ARG A 128 29.70 -13.08 23.54
CA ARG A 128 29.93 -13.74 24.83
C ARG A 128 29.52 -15.20 24.73
N GLY A 129 30.48 -16.08 24.47
CA GLY A 129 30.24 -17.52 24.37
C GLY A 129 29.24 -17.87 23.26
N ARG A 130 28.05 -18.34 23.63
CA ARG A 130 26.96 -18.72 22.70
C ARG A 130 25.93 -17.61 22.46
N VAL A 131 26.31 -16.36 22.67
CA VAL A 131 25.41 -15.20 22.57
C VAL A 131 26.08 -14.03 21.87
N ILE A 132 25.33 -13.36 20.98
CA ILE A 132 25.66 -12.04 20.41
C ILE A 132 24.70 -11.02 21.03
N GLU A 133 25.23 -9.97 21.66
CA GLU A 133 24.44 -8.83 22.15
C GLU A 133 24.73 -7.62 21.28
N MET A 134 23.70 -7.06 20.64
CA MET A 134 23.77 -5.75 19.98
C MET A 134 22.91 -4.78 20.77
N ALA A 135 23.47 -3.68 21.27
CA ALA A 135 22.76 -2.72 22.10
C ALA A 135 23.19 -1.30 21.81
N ASN A 136 22.30 -0.35 22.01
CA ASN A 136 22.59 1.08 21.99
C ASN A 136 22.06 1.74 23.27
N SER A 137 21.94 3.07 23.33
CA SER A 137 21.43 3.73 24.54
C SER A 137 19.94 3.44 24.82
N MET A 138 19.15 3.20 23.77
CA MET A 138 17.69 3.06 23.82
C MET A 138 17.23 1.63 24.07
N THR A 139 17.88 0.64 23.46
CA THR A 139 17.39 -0.75 23.40
C THR A 139 18.55 -1.75 23.30
N GLY A 140 18.24 -3.01 23.07
CA GLY A 140 19.20 -4.04 22.71
C GLY A 140 18.53 -5.36 22.35
N ILE A 141 19.23 -6.18 21.56
CA ILE A 141 18.80 -7.51 21.18
C ILE A 141 19.90 -8.52 21.48
N ARG A 142 19.48 -9.65 22.04
CA ARG A 142 20.33 -10.80 22.34
C ARG A 142 19.98 -11.91 21.36
N LEU A 143 20.98 -12.40 20.63
CA LEU A 143 20.85 -13.42 19.61
C LEU A 143 21.64 -14.66 20.00
N ALA A 144 21.30 -15.79 19.36
CA ALA A 144 22.19 -16.95 19.37
C ALA A 144 23.58 -16.56 18.83
N GLY A 145 24.62 -17.10 19.45
CA GLY A 145 26.01 -16.89 19.09
C GLY A 145 26.77 -18.20 18.88
N GLY A 146 27.92 -18.09 18.22
CA GLY A 146 28.82 -19.20 17.95
C GLY A 146 28.42 -20.06 16.76
N ARG A 147 29.05 -21.24 16.67
CA ARG A 147 28.86 -22.22 15.59
C ARG A 147 28.86 -23.62 16.16
N GLU A 148 27.94 -24.45 15.69
CA GLU A 148 27.88 -25.87 16.07
C GLU A 148 27.43 -26.73 14.90
N THR A 149 27.91 -27.98 14.84
CA THR A 149 27.53 -28.97 13.83
C THR A 149 27.26 -30.29 14.52
N PHE A 150 26.14 -30.93 14.18
CA PHE A 150 25.62 -32.10 14.87
C PHE A 150 25.65 -33.32 13.94
N ALA A 151 26.52 -34.30 14.24
CA ALA A 151 26.68 -35.49 13.40
C ALA A 151 25.40 -36.35 13.28
N ARG A 152 24.53 -36.32 14.29
CA ARG A 152 23.24 -37.06 14.32
C ARG A 152 22.02 -36.14 14.35
N GLY A 153 22.21 -34.84 14.06
CA GLY A 153 21.19 -33.83 14.32
C GLY A 153 20.95 -33.58 15.82
N ALA A 154 20.40 -32.41 16.16
CA ALA A 154 20.02 -32.03 17.50
C ALA A 154 18.53 -31.66 17.55
N PRO A 155 17.77 -32.11 18.57
CA PRO A 155 16.39 -31.70 18.75
C PRO A 155 16.29 -30.23 19.16
N ALA A 156 15.10 -29.64 18.94
CA ALA A 156 14.79 -28.24 19.25
C ALA A 156 15.18 -27.80 20.68
N SER A 157 15.09 -28.69 21.67
CA SER A 157 15.45 -28.40 23.07
C SER A 157 16.94 -28.22 23.34
N ARG A 158 17.82 -28.57 22.39
CA ARG A 158 19.28 -28.49 22.53
C ARG A 158 19.94 -27.37 21.73
N ILE A 159 19.16 -26.63 20.95
CA ILE A 159 19.67 -25.54 20.10
C ILE A 159 19.09 -24.20 20.58
N PRO A 160 19.88 -23.10 20.55
CA PRO A 160 19.37 -21.78 20.90
C PRO A 160 18.40 -21.28 19.82
N ALA A 161 17.38 -20.52 20.23
CA ALA A 161 16.51 -19.82 19.28
C ALA A 161 17.19 -18.57 18.72
N PRO A 162 16.81 -18.09 17.51
CA PRO A 162 17.44 -16.93 16.88
C PRO A 162 17.46 -15.69 17.78
N VAL A 163 16.32 -15.35 18.36
CA VAL A 163 16.17 -14.29 19.37
C VAL A 163 16.18 -14.92 20.75
N GLN A 164 17.09 -14.46 21.60
CA GLN A 164 17.29 -14.94 22.97
C GLN A 164 16.78 -13.97 24.04
N GLY A 165 16.64 -12.68 23.70
CA GLY A 165 16.10 -11.68 24.60
C GLY A 165 16.19 -10.25 24.04
N VAL A 166 15.55 -9.32 24.75
CA VAL A 166 15.46 -7.90 24.41
C VAL A 166 15.81 -7.07 25.64
N ARG A 167 16.51 -5.95 25.45
CA ARG A 167 16.86 -5.01 26.53
C ARG A 167 15.80 -3.90 26.59
N LEU A 168 15.18 -3.74 27.74
CA LEU A 168 14.26 -2.63 28.02
C LEU A 168 15.03 -1.30 28.15
N PRO A 169 14.34 -0.16 28.02
CA PRO A 169 14.94 1.17 28.22
C PRO A 169 15.62 1.34 29.57
N ASP A 170 15.09 0.71 30.62
CA ASP A 170 15.69 0.69 31.97
C ASP A 170 16.96 -0.19 32.10
N GLY A 171 17.35 -0.87 31.02
CA GLY A 171 18.54 -1.70 30.93
C GLY A 171 18.36 -3.17 31.32
N ARG A 172 17.18 -3.57 31.81
CA ARG A 172 16.89 -4.99 32.09
C ARG A 172 16.81 -5.79 30.80
N TRP A 173 17.43 -6.97 30.81
CA TRP A 173 17.27 -7.95 29.75
C TRP A 173 16.13 -8.89 30.10
N ILE A 174 15.19 -9.05 29.18
CA ILE A 174 14.05 -9.94 29.34
C ILE A 174 13.93 -10.86 28.13
N GLY A 175 13.10 -11.88 28.29
CA GLY A 175 12.74 -12.78 27.23
C GLY A 175 13.52 -14.09 27.27
N ARG A 176 12.86 -15.18 26.85
CA ARG A 176 13.50 -16.49 26.71
C ARG A 176 13.10 -17.16 25.40
N GLY A 177 14.08 -17.30 24.51
CA GLY A 177 13.92 -17.91 23.21
C GLY A 177 13.87 -19.44 23.26
N SER A 178 12.99 -20.08 22.48
CA SER A 178 13.00 -21.55 22.28
C SER A 178 12.56 -21.95 20.87
N TRP A 179 12.94 -23.14 20.42
CA TRP A 179 12.48 -23.72 19.16
C TRP A 179 11.30 -24.66 19.37
N GLN A 180 10.36 -24.65 18.42
CA GLN A 180 9.27 -25.62 18.28
C GLN A 180 9.38 -26.25 16.88
N THR A 181 9.97 -27.44 16.81
CA THR A 181 10.03 -28.23 15.57
C THR A 181 10.37 -29.68 15.91
N ASP A 182 9.85 -30.62 15.12
CA ASP A 182 10.21 -32.04 15.16
C ASP A 182 11.44 -32.36 14.28
N ILE A 183 11.90 -31.40 13.48
CA ILE A 183 13.00 -31.59 12.54
C ILE A 183 14.32 -31.38 13.27
N LEU A 184 15.24 -32.34 13.16
CA LEU A 184 16.55 -32.22 13.79
C LEU A 184 17.39 -31.15 13.09
N CYS A 185 18.04 -30.31 13.88
CA CYS A 185 19.00 -29.33 13.41
C CYS A 185 20.36 -30.00 13.20
N THR A 186 20.91 -29.92 11.99
CA THR A 186 22.22 -30.48 11.64
C THR A 186 23.37 -29.52 11.95
N GLY A 187 23.08 -28.23 12.12
CA GLY A 187 24.05 -27.24 12.54
C GLY A 187 23.52 -25.82 12.53
N TYR A 188 24.23 -24.93 13.20
CA TYR A 188 23.94 -23.50 13.15
C TYR A 188 25.21 -22.66 13.21
N VAL A 189 25.13 -21.45 12.69
CA VAL A 189 26.19 -20.43 12.78
C VAL A 189 25.58 -19.06 12.95
N ALA A 190 26.19 -18.26 13.81
CA ALA A 190 25.91 -16.86 14.01
C ALA A 190 27.20 -16.05 13.79
N THR A 191 27.11 -14.93 13.09
CA THR A 191 28.29 -14.12 12.76
C THR A 191 27.93 -12.65 12.76
N VAL A 192 28.72 -11.83 13.48
CA VAL A 192 28.66 -10.37 13.34
C VAL A 192 29.24 -10.01 11.98
N THR A 193 28.40 -9.47 11.08
CA THR A 193 28.82 -9.08 9.72
C THR A 193 29.25 -7.62 9.67
N ASP A 194 28.73 -6.80 10.58
CA ASP A 194 29.06 -5.38 10.68
C ASP A 194 29.09 -4.97 12.15
N ASP A 195 30.18 -4.32 12.56
CA ASP A 195 30.39 -3.71 13.88
C ASP A 195 30.99 -2.32 13.66
N GLY A 196 30.13 -1.38 13.27
CA GLY A 196 30.55 -0.01 12.99
C GLY A 196 29.77 1.01 13.81
N PRO A 197 30.18 2.29 13.75
CA PRO A 197 29.64 3.33 14.60
C PRO A 197 28.22 3.75 14.20
N VAL A 198 27.72 3.37 13.02
CA VAL A 198 26.37 3.77 12.56
C VAL A 198 25.37 2.66 12.84
N PHE A 199 25.77 1.41 12.58
CA PHE A 199 24.91 0.25 12.77
C PHE A 199 25.74 -1.01 12.98
N ALA A 200 25.09 -2.01 13.60
CA ALA A 200 25.60 -3.35 13.73
C ALA A 200 24.67 -4.35 13.03
N ARG A 201 25.24 -5.41 12.45
CA ARG A 201 24.49 -6.53 11.87
C ARG A 201 25.04 -7.88 12.31
N ALA A 202 24.14 -8.81 12.55
CA ALA A 202 24.45 -10.21 12.76
C ALA A 202 23.65 -11.09 11.80
N ALA A 203 24.33 -12.03 11.15
CA ALA A 203 23.71 -13.06 10.32
C ALA A 203 23.60 -14.38 11.10
N LEU A 204 22.44 -15.02 11.00
CA LEU A 204 22.11 -16.30 11.62
C LEU A 204 21.75 -17.31 10.53
N ARG A 205 22.24 -18.53 10.65
CA ARG A 205 21.87 -19.66 9.79
C ARG A 205 21.72 -20.93 10.62
N TYR A 206 20.61 -21.62 10.43
CA TYR A 206 20.32 -22.92 11.00
C TYR A 206 19.97 -23.87 9.86
N ASP A 207 20.65 -25.02 9.80
CA ASP A 207 20.40 -26.08 8.84
C ASP A 207 19.72 -27.24 9.55
N PHE A 208 18.67 -27.78 8.92
CA PHE A 208 17.83 -28.85 9.42
C PHE A 208 17.81 -30.02 8.42
N GLU A 209 17.40 -31.20 8.89
CA GLU A 209 17.34 -32.41 8.07
C GLU A 209 16.52 -32.25 6.78
N GLY A 210 17.00 -32.90 5.72
CA GLY A 210 16.38 -32.87 4.39
C GLY A 210 16.50 -31.53 3.66
N GLY A 211 17.58 -30.78 3.90
CA GLY A 211 17.89 -29.54 3.17
C GLY A 211 17.06 -28.32 3.59
N ARG A 212 16.44 -28.39 4.77
CA ARG A 212 15.60 -27.34 5.35
C ARG A 212 16.44 -26.33 6.12
N TYR A 213 15.95 -25.10 6.23
CA TYR A 213 16.70 -24.04 6.87
C TYR A 213 15.87 -22.91 7.46
N TYR A 214 16.52 -22.20 8.38
CA TYR A 214 16.19 -20.86 8.79
C TYR A 214 17.42 -19.96 8.61
N ALA A 215 17.23 -18.77 8.04
CA ALA A 215 18.26 -17.75 7.94
C ALA A 215 17.70 -16.39 8.35
N ALA A 216 18.50 -15.57 9.02
CA ALA A 216 18.12 -14.21 9.39
C ALA A 216 19.30 -13.25 9.38
N VAL A 217 19.01 -11.99 9.07
CA VAL A 217 19.90 -10.85 9.32
C VAL A 217 19.20 -9.95 10.32
N VAL A 218 19.90 -9.64 11.41
CA VAL A 218 19.42 -8.75 12.46
C VAL A 218 20.26 -7.49 12.43
N GLU A 219 19.61 -6.33 12.38
CA GLU A 219 20.25 -5.01 12.33
C GLU A 219 19.80 -4.14 13.50
N LEU A 220 20.75 -3.43 14.12
CA LEU A 220 20.46 -2.38 15.10
C LEU A 220 21.28 -1.13 14.75
N ASN A 221 20.57 0.00 14.58
CA ASN A 221 21.19 1.29 14.27
C ASN A 221 21.44 2.10 15.56
N ALA A 222 22.42 3.00 15.53
CA ALA A 222 22.68 3.95 16.60
C ALA A 222 21.45 4.85 16.85
N GLY A 223 21.07 5.04 18.12
CA GLY A 223 19.93 5.89 18.50
C GLY A 223 18.53 5.42 18.10
N GLN A 224 18.34 4.22 17.53
CA GLN A 224 17.00 3.65 17.25
C GLN A 224 16.58 2.64 18.33
N ASP A 225 15.29 2.50 18.60
CA ASP A 225 14.76 1.70 19.72
C ASP A 225 14.24 0.30 19.31
N VAL A 226 14.41 -0.05 18.03
CA VAL A 226 13.95 -1.31 17.46
C VAL A 226 15.07 -1.93 16.62
N ALA A 227 15.33 -3.22 16.82
CA ALA A 227 16.16 -4.02 15.91
C ALA A 227 15.30 -4.57 14.77
N VAL A 228 15.79 -4.48 13.54
CA VAL A 228 15.10 -4.99 12.34
C VAL A 228 15.60 -6.40 12.06
N ILE A 229 14.68 -7.36 11.95
CA ILE A 229 14.94 -8.76 11.64
C ILE A 229 14.37 -9.07 10.26
N THR A 230 15.24 -9.43 9.34
CA THR A 230 14.89 -9.97 8.02
C THR A 230 15.19 -11.46 8.02
N GLU A 231 14.17 -12.29 7.85
CA GLU A 231 14.31 -13.74 7.94
C GLU A 231 13.63 -14.50 6.80
N GLU A 232 14.19 -15.67 6.48
CA GLU A 232 13.76 -16.56 5.40
C GLU A 232 13.87 -18.02 5.85
N TYR A 233 12.88 -18.84 5.51
CA TYR A 233 12.74 -20.19 6.05
C TYR A 233 11.92 -21.13 5.15
N ASN A 234 12.18 -22.44 5.28
CA ASN A 234 11.49 -23.47 4.49
C ASN A 234 11.29 -24.81 5.23
N LEU A 235 11.16 -24.84 6.56
CA LEU A 235 11.09 -26.08 7.36
C LEU A 235 9.91 -27.00 6.96
N SER A 236 8.84 -26.44 6.41
CA SER A 236 7.65 -27.17 6.00
C SER A 236 7.62 -27.51 4.50
N LEU A 237 8.68 -27.16 3.74
CA LEU A 237 8.72 -27.43 2.31
C LEU A 237 8.63 -28.94 2.03
N GLY A 238 7.69 -29.31 1.16
CA GLY A 238 7.43 -30.69 0.77
C GLY A 238 6.84 -31.59 1.87
N ARG A 239 6.30 -31.02 2.95
CA ARG A 239 5.61 -31.77 4.02
C ARG A 239 4.11 -31.47 4.00
N THR A 240 3.32 -32.47 4.40
CA THR A 240 1.87 -32.36 4.61
C THR A 240 1.55 -32.34 6.10
N TYR A 241 0.44 -31.68 6.45
CA TYR A 241 0.01 -31.46 7.82
C TYR A 241 -1.50 -31.63 7.95
N PRO A 242 -2.03 -32.05 9.11
CA PRO A 242 -3.46 -32.13 9.34
C PRO A 242 -4.08 -30.75 9.56
N MET A 243 -5.19 -30.46 8.90
CA MET A 243 -5.96 -29.22 9.02
C MET A 243 -6.78 -29.17 10.32
N SER A 244 -6.80 -27.99 10.95
CA SER A 244 -7.67 -27.66 12.09
C SER A 244 -9.08 -27.18 11.68
N GLY A 245 -9.27 -26.76 10.43
CA GLY A 245 -10.56 -26.32 9.85
C GLY A 245 -10.62 -24.81 9.57
N VAL A 246 -10.13 -24.39 8.40
CA VAL A 246 -10.11 -22.99 7.93
C VAL A 246 -10.90 -22.89 6.63
N ASP A 247 -11.84 -21.92 6.53
CA ASP A 247 -12.54 -21.54 5.30
C ASP A 247 -12.96 -22.72 4.38
N GLY A 248 -13.88 -23.55 4.85
CA GLY A 248 -14.38 -24.69 4.08
C GLY A 248 -13.45 -25.92 4.02
N MET A 249 -12.21 -25.83 4.53
CA MET A 249 -11.35 -27.01 4.68
C MET A 249 -11.85 -27.93 5.79
N ARG A 250 -11.89 -29.24 5.49
CA ARG A 250 -12.35 -30.25 6.45
C ARG A 250 -11.32 -30.48 7.55
N LYS A 251 -11.76 -30.43 8.81
CA LYS A 251 -10.96 -30.85 9.97
C LYS A 251 -10.44 -32.27 9.75
N GLY A 252 -9.14 -32.48 9.92
CA GLY A 252 -8.47 -33.76 9.69
C GLY A 252 -8.09 -34.05 8.23
N GLY A 253 -8.43 -33.18 7.27
CA GLY A 253 -7.84 -33.22 5.93
C GLY A 253 -6.36 -32.83 5.95
N GLU A 254 -5.62 -33.13 4.88
CA GLU A 254 -4.20 -32.74 4.77
C GLU A 254 -4.03 -31.44 3.98
N TYR A 255 -3.03 -30.65 4.37
CA TYR A 255 -2.59 -29.46 3.64
C TYR A 255 -1.07 -29.39 3.54
N PHE A 256 -0.58 -28.62 2.57
CA PHE A 256 0.83 -28.26 2.47
C PHE A 256 1.01 -26.79 2.07
N TYR A 257 2.16 -26.23 2.46
CA TYR A 257 2.53 -24.87 2.08
C TYR A 257 3.11 -24.85 0.66
N ALA A 258 2.62 -23.94 -0.17
CA ALA A 258 3.10 -23.72 -1.53
C ALA A 258 3.52 -22.26 -1.73
N TYR A 259 4.44 -22.01 -2.65
CA TYR A 259 4.70 -20.63 -3.07
C TYR A 259 3.49 -20.10 -3.85
N PRO A 260 3.13 -18.80 -3.73
CA PRO A 260 2.11 -18.19 -4.57
C PRO A 260 2.45 -18.39 -6.05
N GLN A 261 1.45 -18.77 -6.85
CA GLN A 261 1.60 -19.00 -8.29
C GLN A 261 0.62 -18.13 -9.08
N PHE A 262 1.11 -17.53 -10.16
CA PHE A 262 0.32 -16.73 -11.08
C PHE A 262 0.60 -17.21 -12.51
N ASP A 263 -0.44 -17.33 -13.33
CA ASP A 263 -0.31 -17.84 -14.71
C ASP A 263 0.61 -16.95 -15.56
N THR A 264 0.56 -15.63 -15.33
CA THR A 264 1.41 -14.64 -16.02
C THR A 264 1.75 -13.48 -15.07
N PRO A 265 2.78 -12.67 -15.39
CA PRO A 265 3.03 -11.42 -14.70
C PRO A 265 1.84 -10.47 -14.65
N ASP A 266 1.06 -10.38 -15.73
CA ASP A 266 -0.15 -9.54 -15.79
C ASP A 266 -1.23 -10.05 -14.84
N ARG A 267 -1.40 -11.38 -14.73
CA ARG A 267 -2.30 -11.97 -13.73
C ARG A 267 -1.86 -11.68 -12.30
N ALA A 268 -0.56 -11.52 -12.04
CA ALA A 268 -0.05 -11.05 -10.75
C ALA A 268 -0.30 -9.55 -10.47
N LEU A 269 -0.83 -8.78 -11.44
CA LEU A 269 -1.29 -7.39 -11.25
C LEU A 269 -2.81 -7.25 -11.06
N MET A 270 -3.63 -8.18 -11.56
CA MET A 270 -5.11 -8.18 -11.42
C MET A 270 -5.70 -8.92 -10.21
N TRP A 271 -6.64 -8.30 -9.49
CA TRP A 271 -7.35 -8.94 -8.37
C TRP A 271 -7.80 -10.39 -8.68
N ASP A 272 -7.58 -11.28 -7.71
CA ASP A 272 -7.98 -12.68 -7.73
C ASP A 272 -8.67 -13.03 -6.40
N TRP A 273 -9.63 -13.96 -6.44
CA TRP A 273 -10.30 -14.45 -5.23
C TRP A 273 -9.29 -15.08 -4.27
N TRP A 274 -9.33 -14.64 -3.01
CA TRP A 274 -8.39 -15.02 -1.97
C TRP A 274 -9.12 -15.33 -0.68
N GLY A 275 -8.48 -16.16 0.14
CA GLY A 275 -9.00 -16.65 1.40
C GLY A 275 -8.05 -16.23 2.51
N GLN A 276 -8.59 -15.63 3.56
CA GLN A 276 -7.78 -15.26 4.72
C GLN A 276 -7.74 -16.44 5.69
N THR A 277 -6.53 -16.85 6.06
CA THR A 277 -6.38 -17.85 7.11
C THR A 277 -6.44 -17.23 8.50
N MET A 278 -6.37 -15.89 8.62
CA MET A 278 -6.31 -15.19 9.91
C MET A 278 -5.22 -15.77 10.83
N ALA A 279 -4.13 -16.26 10.24
CA ALA A 279 -3.05 -16.97 10.93
C ALA A 279 -3.47 -18.16 11.83
N ILE A 280 -4.64 -18.79 11.60
CA ILE A 280 -5.16 -19.91 12.43
C ILE A 280 -4.67 -21.28 11.97
N LEU A 281 -3.82 -21.33 10.94
CA LEU A 281 -3.24 -22.57 10.47
C LEU A 281 -2.38 -23.21 11.57
N PRO A 282 -2.42 -24.55 11.72
CA PRO A 282 -1.44 -25.24 12.53
C PRO A 282 -0.02 -24.89 12.06
N THR A 283 0.84 -24.46 12.98
CA THR A 283 2.22 -24.07 12.64
C THR A 283 3.17 -24.93 13.48
N PRO A 284 3.58 -26.11 12.96
CA PRO A 284 4.39 -27.08 13.71
C PRO A 284 5.86 -26.68 13.81
N ASN A 285 6.29 -25.73 12.98
CA ASN A 285 7.64 -25.20 12.93
C ASN A 285 7.60 -23.71 13.29
N ALA A 286 8.19 -23.34 14.43
CA ALA A 286 8.29 -21.97 14.90
C ALA A 286 9.51 -21.81 15.83
N TYR A 287 9.96 -20.58 16.03
CA TYR A 287 10.64 -20.22 17.28
C TYR A 287 9.70 -19.36 18.13
N THR A 288 9.98 -19.29 19.43
CA THR A 288 9.16 -18.56 20.39
C THR A 288 10.00 -17.65 21.25
N LEU A 289 9.43 -16.54 21.72
CA LEU A 289 10.00 -15.70 22.77
C LEU A 289 8.95 -15.56 23.89
N SER A 290 9.24 -16.19 25.04
CA SER A 290 8.46 -16.00 26.27
C SER A 290 8.83 -14.68 26.92
N LEU A 291 7.85 -13.93 27.45
CA LEU A 291 8.05 -12.67 28.17
C LEU A 291 7.88 -12.82 29.70
N TYR A 292 7.76 -14.08 30.16
CA TYR A 292 7.77 -14.46 31.57
C TYR A 292 9.06 -14.02 32.26
N ASP A 293 8.96 -13.70 33.56
CA ASP A 293 10.08 -13.37 34.43
C ASP A 293 10.86 -12.12 33.95
N GLY A 294 10.20 -10.95 34.00
CA GLY A 294 10.87 -9.66 33.77
C GLY A 294 9.96 -8.51 33.31
N LEU A 295 8.95 -8.81 32.47
CA LEU A 295 7.93 -7.82 32.05
C LEU A 295 6.57 -8.14 32.63
N GLU A 296 6.10 -9.39 32.47
CA GLU A 296 4.77 -9.84 32.91
C GLU A 296 3.66 -8.89 32.43
N PRO A 297 3.51 -8.72 31.10
CA PRO A 297 2.62 -7.71 30.57
C PRO A 297 1.16 -8.02 30.90
N ASP A 298 0.40 -6.99 31.25
CA ASP A 298 -1.05 -7.02 31.49
C ASP A 298 -1.82 -6.12 30.50
N SER A 299 -1.10 -5.40 29.64
CA SER A 299 -1.61 -4.36 28.78
C SER A 299 -0.87 -4.32 27.44
N ALA A 300 -1.51 -3.72 26.43
CA ALA A 300 -0.90 -3.58 25.11
C ALA A 300 -1.32 -2.29 24.38
N ASP A 301 -0.38 -1.70 23.63
CA ASP A 301 -0.60 -0.68 22.61
C ASP A 301 -0.59 -1.36 21.23
N PHE A 302 -1.61 -1.15 20.38
CA PHE A 302 -1.69 -1.77 19.05
C PHE A 302 -2.45 -0.89 18.06
N TYR A 303 -2.34 -1.22 16.77
CA TYR A 303 -3.18 -0.68 15.71
C TYR A 303 -3.67 -1.81 14.80
N GLY A 304 -4.98 -1.83 14.54
CA GLY A 304 -5.68 -2.87 13.79
C GLY A 304 -6.88 -3.43 14.58
N GLU A 305 -7.33 -4.63 14.22
CA GLU A 305 -8.45 -5.32 14.87
C GLU A 305 -7.98 -6.58 15.60
N SER A 306 -8.47 -6.80 16.83
CA SER A 306 -8.32 -8.08 17.54
C SER A 306 -9.67 -8.56 18.10
N ARG A 307 -10.16 -9.70 17.60
CA ARG A 307 -11.42 -10.32 18.05
C ARG A 307 -11.23 -11.40 19.12
N TYR A 308 -9.99 -11.82 19.39
CA TYR A 308 -9.71 -12.86 20.38
C TYR A 308 -9.56 -12.26 21.78
N GLY A 309 -10.53 -12.53 22.65
CA GLY A 309 -10.38 -12.31 24.09
C GLY A 309 -10.53 -10.86 24.58
N ASN A 310 -11.15 -9.97 23.81
CA ASN A 310 -11.41 -8.57 24.15
C ASN A 310 -10.15 -7.71 24.41
N LEU A 311 -9.12 -7.81 23.55
CA LEU A 311 -7.98 -6.88 23.63
C LEU A 311 -8.49 -5.44 23.41
N ARG A 312 -8.53 -4.64 24.48
CA ARG A 312 -8.86 -3.22 24.43
C ARG A 312 -7.56 -2.42 24.58
N GLN A 313 -7.45 -1.34 23.81
CA GLN A 313 -6.32 -0.42 23.93
C GLN A 313 -6.39 0.32 25.28
N GLY A 314 -5.32 0.26 26.07
CA GLY A 314 -5.21 0.93 27.38
C GLY A 314 -5.49 0.03 28.61
N ASP A 315 -4.78 0.34 29.70
CA ASP A 315 -4.94 -0.05 31.12
C ASP A 315 -5.59 -1.41 31.44
N GLY A 316 -4.91 -2.51 31.12
CA GLY A 316 -5.21 -3.84 31.70
C GLY A 316 -6.03 -4.80 30.83
N GLY A 317 -6.10 -4.57 29.51
CA GLY A 317 -6.89 -5.38 28.57
C GLY A 317 -6.41 -6.82 28.33
N LEU A 318 -5.24 -7.22 28.83
CA LEU A 318 -4.70 -8.57 28.64
C LEU A 318 -5.08 -9.50 29.81
N SER A 319 -6.25 -10.11 29.73
CA SER A 319 -6.70 -11.13 30.70
C SER A 319 -5.91 -12.43 30.55
N PHE A 320 -5.62 -13.12 31.66
CA PHE A 320 -5.00 -14.46 31.73
C PHE A 320 -5.96 -15.53 32.28
N ASP A 321 -7.28 -15.33 32.09
CA ASP A 321 -8.32 -16.28 32.52
C ASP A 321 -8.27 -17.63 31.79
N ARG A 322 -7.69 -17.65 30.58
CA ARG A 322 -7.52 -18.85 29.76
C ARG A 322 -6.33 -18.71 28.81
N ASP A 323 -5.76 -19.84 28.43
CA ASP A 323 -4.77 -19.90 27.35
C ASP A 323 -5.39 -19.55 26.00
N GLY A 324 -4.60 -18.97 25.10
CA GLY A 324 -5.01 -18.78 23.71
C GLY A 324 -4.32 -17.63 23.00
N ARG A 325 -4.49 -17.59 21.68
CA ARG A 325 -4.06 -16.45 20.86
C ARG A 325 -4.92 -15.23 21.19
N PHE A 326 -4.32 -14.05 21.17
CA PHE A 326 -5.04 -12.77 21.31
C PHE A 326 -4.65 -11.72 20.25
N ALA A 327 -3.59 -11.95 19.48
CA ALA A 327 -3.19 -11.07 18.38
C ALA A 327 -2.29 -11.81 17.39
N TYR A 328 -2.16 -11.24 16.19
CA TYR A 328 -1.11 -11.57 15.26
C TYR A 328 -0.65 -10.33 14.49
N ILE A 329 0.63 -10.32 14.11
CA ILE A 329 1.26 -9.21 13.41
C ILE A 329 1.26 -9.48 11.91
N ASN A 330 0.74 -8.49 11.20
CA ASN A 330 0.76 -8.36 9.77
C ASN A 330 1.56 -7.10 9.38
N ALA A 331 2.16 -7.04 8.18
CA ALA A 331 2.88 -5.85 7.71
C ALA A 331 2.04 -4.96 6.78
N PHE A 332 0.92 -5.48 6.28
CA PHE A 332 0.01 -4.79 5.37
C PHE A 332 -1.44 -5.12 5.73
N PRO A 333 -2.32 -4.12 5.97
CA PRO A 333 -3.72 -4.38 6.32
C PRO A 333 -4.48 -4.95 5.13
N GLN A 334 -5.28 -5.97 5.38
CA GLN A 334 -5.96 -6.83 4.42
C GLN A 334 -7.48 -6.81 4.58
N TRP A 335 -8.01 -5.96 5.46
CA TRP A 335 -9.45 -5.86 5.76
C TRP A 335 -10.00 -7.19 6.32
N GLY A 336 -9.14 -7.89 7.06
CA GLY A 336 -9.53 -9.10 7.75
C GLY A 336 -10.24 -8.81 9.07
N ASP A 337 -10.99 -9.80 9.54
CA ASP A 337 -11.71 -9.73 10.82
C ASP A 337 -10.78 -9.62 12.05
N GLU A 338 -9.49 -9.89 11.88
CA GLU A 338 -8.44 -9.74 12.89
C GLU A 338 -7.15 -9.44 12.13
N GLU A 339 -6.39 -8.42 12.53
CA GLU A 339 -5.00 -8.17 12.13
C GLU A 339 -4.44 -6.95 12.88
N THR A 340 -3.18 -6.99 13.31
CA THR A 340 -2.49 -5.81 13.85
C THR A 340 -1.18 -5.52 13.15
N LEU A 341 -0.83 -4.22 12.99
CA LEU A 341 0.44 -3.81 12.37
C LEU A 341 1.60 -3.78 13.36
N TYR A 342 1.28 -3.55 14.64
CA TYR A 342 2.24 -3.59 15.73
C TYR A 342 1.56 -3.98 17.03
N LEU A 343 2.38 -4.40 18.00
CA LEU A 343 1.99 -4.69 19.37
C LEU A 343 3.09 -4.21 20.31
N GLY A 344 2.75 -3.35 21.26
CA GLY A 344 3.60 -2.88 22.36
C GLY A 344 3.09 -3.43 23.67
N LEU A 345 3.75 -4.45 24.22
CA LEU A 345 3.34 -5.12 25.46
C LEU A 345 4.00 -4.46 26.67
N TYR A 346 3.22 -4.14 27.70
CA TYR A 346 3.71 -3.51 28.93
C TYR A 346 2.98 -3.98 30.18
N ASN A 347 3.57 -3.68 31.32
CA ASN A 347 2.97 -3.88 32.64
C ASN A 347 2.46 -2.53 33.16
N SER A 348 1.17 -2.45 33.46
CA SER A 348 0.50 -1.21 33.90
C SER A 348 1.09 -0.62 35.19
N GLN A 349 1.72 -1.45 36.04
CA GLN A 349 2.42 -0.99 37.25
C GLN A 349 3.76 -0.30 36.93
N PHE A 350 4.36 -0.60 35.78
CA PHE A 350 5.62 -0.03 35.31
C PHE A 350 5.47 0.47 33.86
N PRO A 351 4.57 1.45 33.64
CA PRO A 351 4.05 1.76 32.31
C PRO A 351 5.08 2.42 31.39
N SER A 352 6.26 2.83 31.87
CA SER A 352 7.29 3.51 31.09
C SER A 352 8.08 2.60 30.15
N ASN A 353 7.98 1.28 30.30
CA ASN A 353 8.70 0.31 29.47
C ASN A 353 7.72 -0.61 28.74
N GLN A 354 7.99 -0.87 27.46
CA GLN A 354 7.26 -1.88 26.70
C GLN A 354 8.21 -2.71 25.82
N VAL A 355 7.76 -3.89 25.42
CA VAL A 355 8.34 -4.65 24.30
C VAL A 355 7.48 -4.43 23.07
N ALA A 356 8.05 -3.84 22.04
CA ALA A 356 7.39 -3.63 20.76
C ALA A 356 7.76 -4.72 19.76
N VAL A 357 6.77 -5.20 19.01
CA VAL A 357 6.92 -6.00 17.80
C VAL A 357 6.11 -5.36 16.68
N ILE A 358 6.74 -5.12 15.54
CA ILE A 358 6.22 -4.26 14.47
C ILE A 358 6.38 -4.97 13.12
N GLY A 359 5.30 -5.13 12.35
CA GLY A 359 5.40 -5.62 10.98
C GLY A 359 6.05 -4.56 10.09
N LEU A 360 7.07 -4.90 9.30
CA LEU A 360 7.81 -3.95 8.47
C LEU A 360 7.95 -4.48 7.04
N ARG A 361 8.11 -3.57 6.08
CA ARG A 361 8.48 -3.85 4.69
C ARG A 361 7.69 -4.99 4.04
N PRO A 362 6.37 -4.85 3.89
CA PRO A 362 5.54 -5.92 3.35
C PRO A 362 6.00 -6.38 1.96
N SER A 363 6.68 -5.56 1.16
CA SER A 363 7.25 -6.03 -0.11
C SER A 363 8.29 -7.14 0.03
N GLU A 364 8.97 -7.19 1.18
CA GLU A 364 9.97 -8.21 1.50
C GLU A 364 9.38 -9.45 2.18
N TRP A 365 8.06 -9.51 2.36
CA TRP A 365 7.41 -10.70 2.89
C TRP A 365 7.15 -11.70 1.77
N LEU A 366 7.01 -12.96 2.17
CA LEU A 366 6.48 -14.04 1.37
C LEU A 366 5.57 -14.87 2.28
N HIS A 367 4.27 -14.61 2.19
CA HIS A 367 3.24 -15.50 2.70
C HIS A 367 3.03 -16.64 1.70
N PRO A 368 3.25 -17.90 2.11
CA PRO A 368 2.93 -19.04 1.27
C PRO A 368 1.41 -19.20 1.12
N ASP A 369 0.99 -19.81 0.03
CA ASP A 369 -0.33 -20.37 -0.14
C ASP A 369 -0.47 -21.71 0.61
N VAL A 370 -1.69 -22.22 0.73
CA VAL A 370 -2.00 -23.55 1.25
C VAL A 370 -2.88 -24.33 0.30
N LEU A 371 -2.50 -25.57 0.01
CA LEU A 371 -3.23 -26.47 -0.89
C LEU A 371 -3.69 -27.74 -0.16
N PRO A 372 -4.80 -28.36 -0.60
CA PRO A 372 -5.67 -27.97 -1.73
C PRO A 372 -6.65 -26.83 -1.38
N HIS A 373 -7.11 -26.08 -2.38
CA HIS A 373 -8.20 -25.11 -2.22
C HIS A 373 -9.56 -25.83 -2.25
N PRO A 374 -10.40 -25.71 -1.21
CA PRO A 374 -11.72 -26.36 -1.17
C PRO A 374 -12.73 -25.69 -2.12
N VAL A 375 -12.54 -24.41 -2.45
CA VAL A 375 -13.38 -23.61 -3.34
C VAL A 375 -12.68 -23.44 -4.68
N LYS A 376 -13.36 -23.77 -5.80
CA LYS A 376 -12.75 -23.71 -7.15
C LYS A 376 -12.40 -22.30 -7.63
N LEU A 377 -13.12 -21.29 -7.13
CA LEU A 377 -12.88 -19.88 -7.48
C LEU A 377 -11.71 -19.29 -6.69
N LEU A 378 -11.38 -19.86 -5.52
CA LEU A 378 -10.28 -19.42 -4.70
C LEU A 378 -8.95 -19.66 -5.41
N LYS A 379 -8.10 -18.63 -5.47
CA LYS A 379 -6.79 -18.68 -6.11
C LYS A 379 -5.63 -18.75 -5.14
N GLN A 380 -5.81 -18.25 -3.92
CA GLN A 380 -4.73 -18.22 -2.92
C GLN A 380 -5.26 -18.00 -1.49
N TYR A 381 -4.65 -18.69 -0.52
CA TYR A 381 -4.70 -18.35 0.90
C TYR A 381 -3.57 -17.39 1.30
N THR A 382 -3.88 -16.48 2.21
CA THR A 382 -2.94 -15.47 2.73
C THR A 382 -2.84 -15.52 4.26
N GLN A 383 -1.94 -14.70 4.84
CA GLN A 383 -1.74 -14.57 6.30
C GLN A 383 -1.25 -15.87 6.99
N THR A 384 -0.56 -16.73 6.23
CA THR A 384 -0.26 -18.12 6.63
C THR A 384 0.97 -18.25 7.53
N THR A 385 1.78 -17.19 7.66
CA THR A 385 3.06 -17.17 8.40
C THR A 385 3.25 -15.90 9.24
N CYS A 386 2.15 -15.27 9.65
CA CYS A 386 2.20 -14.13 10.58
C CYS A 386 2.82 -14.51 11.93
N LEU A 387 3.45 -13.54 12.60
CA LEU A 387 3.82 -13.71 14.02
C LEU A 387 2.53 -13.73 14.84
N VAL A 388 2.38 -14.68 15.77
CA VAL A 388 1.19 -14.77 16.63
C VAL A 388 1.56 -14.60 18.09
N PHE A 389 0.64 -14.09 18.88
CA PHE A 389 0.82 -13.83 20.30
C PHE A 389 -0.19 -14.61 21.11
N GLU A 390 0.33 -15.43 22.02
CA GLU A 390 -0.44 -16.33 22.86
C GLU A 390 -0.26 -15.96 24.32
N ARG A 391 -1.34 -15.95 25.09
CA ARG A 391 -1.30 -15.88 26.55
C ARG A 391 -1.33 -17.27 27.16
N ARG A 392 -0.68 -17.43 28.31
CA ARG A 392 -0.72 -18.63 29.16
C ARG A 392 -1.16 -18.25 30.56
N SER A 393 -2.09 -19.00 31.14
CA SER A 393 -2.63 -18.71 32.48
C SER A 393 -1.73 -19.21 33.61
N SER A 394 -0.88 -20.21 33.37
CA SER A 394 0.04 -20.77 34.36
C SER A 394 1.35 -21.31 33.75
N PRO A 395 2.51 -20.68 34.03
CA PRO A 395 2.64 -19.34 34.62
C PRO A 395 1.98 -18.28 33.72
N ARG A 396 1.67 -17.11 34.29
CA ARG A 396 1.17 -15.97 33.51
C ARG A 396 2.26 -15.50 32.55
N ASP A 397 2.06 -15.71 31.26
CA ASP A 397 3.08 -15.45 30.24
C ASP A 397 2.44 -15.02 28.92
N VAL A 398 3.13 -14.13 28.22
CA VAL A 398 2.87 -13.84 26.80
C VAL A 398 4.01 -14.44 25.98
N VAL A 399 3.64 -15.31 25.06
CA VAL A 399 4.57 -15.95 24.14
C VAL A 399 4.34 -15.39 22.75
N MET A 400 5.36 -14.73 22.21
CA MET A 400 5.44 -14.50 20.77
C MET A 400 5.84 -15.82 20.12
N LYS A 401 5.04 -16.29 19.16
CA LYS A 401 5.34 -17.45 18.32
C LYS A 401 5.57 -16.96 16.88
N ALA A 402 6.70 -17.36 16.31
CA ALA A 402 7.17 -16.95 15.00
C ALA A 402 7.22 -18.17 14.07
N PRO A 403 6.15 -18.46 13.31
CA PRO A 403 6.12 -19.61 12.39
C PRO A 403 7.26 -19.55 11.36
N VAL A 404 7.96 -20.65 11.12
CA VAL A 404 9.06 -20.72 10.13
C VAL A 404 8.80 -21.81 9.09
N CYS A 405 7.53 -21.97 8.69
CA CYS A 405 7.09 -23.05 7.81
C CYS A 405 7.63 -22.91 6.38
N LEU A 406 7.21 -21.89 5.65
CA LEU A 406 7.71 -21.56 4.32
C LEU A 406 7.54 -20.06 4.14
N GLY A 407 8.58 -19.31 3.77
CA GLY A 407 8.40 -17.89 3.50
C GLY A 407 9.57 -17.01 3.88
N ARG A 408 9.27 -15.72 3.90
CA ARG A 408 10.16 -14.62 4.26
C ARG A 408 9.35 -13.56 4.99
N ARG A 409 9.94 -12.86 5.96
CA ARG A 409 9.32 -11.68 6.57
C ARG A 409 10.37 -10.71 7.12
N VAL A 410 9.95 -9.46 7.27
CA VAL A 410 10.70 -8.41 7.96
C VAL A 410 9.86 -7.86 9.10
N TYR A 411 10.44 -7.78 10.29
CA TYR A 411 9.76 -7.23 11.45
C TYR A 411 10.75 -6.53 12.38
N GLY A 412 10.25 -5.58 13.16
CA GLY A 412 10.99 -4.89 14.21
C GLY A 412 10.70 -5.52 15.57
N ILE A 413 11.71 -5.65 16.42
CA ILE A 413 11.56 -5.97 17.85
C ILE A 413 12.48 -5.13 18.73
N GLY A 414 11.99 -4.63 19.86
CA GLY A 414 12.82 -3.84 20.77
C GLY A 414 12.13 -3.47 22.07
N GLY A 415 12.94 -3.12 23.07
CA GLY A 415 12.48 -2.42 24.26
C GLY A 415 12.27 -0.94 23.91
N VAL A 416 11.05 -0.47 24.04
CA VAL A 416 10.65 0.90 23.67
C VAL A 416 10.19 1.63 24.93
N ALA A 417 10.56 2.90 25.04
CA ALA A 417 10.09 3.75 26.12
C ALA A 417 8.67 4.22 25.82
N ARG A 418 7.80 4.16 26.83
CA ARG A 418 6.53 4.89 26.84
C ARG A 418 6.75 6.19 27.61
N THR A 419 6.15 7.28 27.14
CA THR A 419 6.24 8.58 27.78
C THR A 419 4.87 9.08 28.20
N TRP A 420 4.80 9.85 29.28
CA TRP A 420 3.59 10.55 29.68
C TRP A 420 3.46 11.85 28.90
N GLY A 421 2.38 12.01 28.15
CA GLY A 421 2.15 13.21 27.36
C GLY A 421 1.01 13.03 26.35
N ARG A 422 0.89 13.98 25.42
CA ARG A 422 -0.03 13.84 24.28
C ARG A 422 0.67 13.12 23.13
N HIS A 423 0.02 12.09 22.61
CA HIS A 423 0.58 11.22 21.56
C HIS A 423 -0.22 11.35 20.28
N LEU A 424 0.43 11.17 19.13
CA LEU A 424 -0.27 11.10 17.84
C LEU A 424 -0.98 9.75 17.71
N LEU A 425 -2.31 9.80 17.66
CA LEU A 425 -3.16 8.66 17.46
C LEU A 425 -3.39 8.42 15.96
N PRO A 426 -3.27 7.17 15.48
CA PRO A 426 -3.52 6.82 14.09
C PRO A 426 -5.03 6.73 13.81
N GLU A 427 -5.70 7.87 13.66
CA GLU A 427 -7.11 7.91 13.31
C GLU A 427 -7.34 7.86 11.80
N ARG A 428 -8.51 7.33 11.38
CA ARG A 428 -8.88 7.19 9.97
C ARG A 428 -8.90 8.53 9.21
N GLN A 429 -9.28 9.62 9.87
CA GLN A 429 -9.34 10.98 9.32
C GLN A 429 -7.96 11.67 9.25
N GLY A 430 -6.91 11.02 9.75
CA GLY A 430 -5.57 11.58 9.90
C GLY A 430 -5.07 11.56 11.33
N PRO A 431 -3.74 11.69 11.53
CA PRO A 431 -3.16 11.69 12.86
C PRO A 431 -3.72 12.83 13.72
N ARG A 432 -4.20 12.50 14.91
CA ARG A 432 -4.71 13.47 15.89
C ARG A 432 -4.02 13.28 17.23
N LEU A 433 -3.67 14.37 17.91
CA LEU A 433 -3.15 14.29 19.27
C LEU A 433 -4.22 13.80 20.25
N SER A 434 -3.84 12.94 21.19
CA SER A 434 -4.71 12.52 22.29
C SER A 434 -5.27 13.72 23.06
N GLU A 435 -6.54 13.65 23.46
CA GLU A 435 -7.23 14.77 24.12
C GLU A 435 -6.60 15.08 25.48
N THR A 436 -6.22 14.05 26.22
CA THR A 436 -5.55 14.11 27.51
C THR A 436 -4.13 13.58 27.42
N GLU A 437 -3.30 13.92 28.40
CA GLU A 437 -2.03 13.25 28.60
C GLU A 437 -2.26 11.80 29.02
N THR A 438 -1.48 10.89 28.45
CA THR A 438 -1.54 9.46 28.74
C THR A 438 -0.15 8.85 28.54
N TRP A 439 0.05 7.63 29.04
CA TRP A 439 1.21 6.83 28.67
C TRP A 439 1.03 6.32 27.24
N GLY A 440 2.05 6.49 26.41
CA GLY A 440 2.01 6.06 25.01
C GLY A 440 3.39 6.07 24.36
N SER A 441 3.44 5.67 23.10
CA SER A 441 4.63 5.64 22.28
C SER A 441 4.27 5.73 20.79
N ASP A 442 5.21 6.16 19.96
CA ASP A 442 4.98 6.35 18.52
C ASP A 442 5.26 5.06 17.71
N LEU A 443 4.69 3.92 18.09
CA LEU A 443 4.90 2.65 17.37
C LEU A 443 4.41 2.71 15.93
N MET A 444 3.31 3.42 15.68
CA MET A 444 2.86 3.68 14.31
C MET A 444 3.93 4.40 13.49
N LEU A 445 4.61 5.38 14.09
CA LEU A 445 5.68 6.08 13.40
C LEU A 445 6.85 5.15 13.08
N ARG A 446 7.19 4.18 13.95
CA ARG A 446 8.22 3.16 13.63
C ARG A 446 7.77 2.25 12.48
N HIS A 447 6.51 1.82 12.45
CA HIS A 447 5.95 1.07 11.32
C HIS A 447 6.11 1.85 10.01
N VAL A 448 5.81 3.14 10.01
CA VAL A 448 5.97 4.01 8.83
C VAL A 448 7.46 4.20 8.50
N ARG A 449 8.28 4.69 9.43
CA ARG A 449 9.66 5.14 9.19
C ARG A 449 10.67 4.02 8.92
N LEU A 450 10.41 2.80 9.38
CA LEU A 450 11.27 1.63 9.16
C LEU A 450 10.68 0.62 8.17
N GLY A 451 9.39 0.78 7.84
CA GLY A 451 8.62 -0.24 7.15
C GLY A 451 7.96 0.20 5.87
N ARG A 452 7.71 1.51 5.66
CA ARG A 452 7.04 2.01 4.46
C ARG A 452 7.71 3.23 3.86
N LEU A 453 8.08 4.20 4.67
CA LEU A 453 8.56 5.51 4.23
C LEU A 453 9.86 5.87 4.96
N GLU A 454 10.91 5.11 4.66
CA GLU A 454 12.26 5.37 5.19
C GLU A 454 12.84 6.66 4.60
N LEU A 455 13.55 7.46 5.40
CA LEU A 455 14.19 8.69 4.91
C LEU A 455 15.18 8.41 3.77
N ASP A 456 15.83 7.24 3.78
CA ASP A 456 16.75 6.82 2.70
C ASP A 456 16.05 6.61 1.35
N ALA A 457 14.76 6.26 1.37
CA ALA A 457 13.92 6.16 0.18
C ALA A 457 13.34 7.53 -0.21
N VAL A 458 12.93 8.35 0.76
CA VAL A 458 12.35 9.69 0.49
C VAL A 458 13.38 10.66 -0.07
N ARG A 459 14.63 10.65 0.43
CA ARG A 459 15.71 11.54 -0.08
C ARG A 459 16.02 11.36 -1.57
N ARG A 460 15.50 10.28 -2.13
CA ARG A 460 15.73 9.76 -3.46
C ARG A 460 14.61 10.25 -4.41
N TRP A 461 13.48 10.69 -3.88
CA TRP A 461 12.37 11.19 -4.69
C TRP A 461 12.73 12.52 -5.36
N ILE A 462 12.36 12.64 -6.64
CA ILE A 462 12.47 13.90 -7.40
C ILE A 462 11.21 14.71 -7.12
N LEU A 463 11.27 15.58 -6.11
CA LEU A 463 10.10 16.37 -5.68
C LEU A 463 10.15 17.82 -6.14
N ASP A 464 11.34 18.34 -6.44
CA ASP A 464 11.53 19.63 -7.10
C ASP A 464 12.14 19.39 -8.49
N TYR A 465 11.45 19.87 -9.52
CA TYR A 465 11.86 19.75 -10.91
C TYR A 465 11.35 20.97 -11.70
N HIS A 466 11.90 21.19 -12.89
CA HIS A 466 11.46 22.28 -13.75
C HIS A 466 10.15 21.88 -14.45
N GLU A 467 9.07 22.56 -14.11
CA GLU A 467 7.77 22.40 -14.76
C GLU A 467 7.45 23.64 -15.62
N PRO A 468 7.61 23.56 -16.95
CA PRO A 468 7.30 24.67 -17.84
C PRO A 468 5.80 24.87 -18.05
N SER A 469 4.96 23.87 -17.76
CA SER A 469 3.53 23.96 -18.01
C SER A 469 2.86 24.95 -17.07
N ARG A 470 2.09 25.86 -17.67
CA ARG A 470 1.33 26.88 -16.92
C ARG A 470 -0.10 26.46 -16.62
N TYR A 471 -0.53 25.33 -17.18
CA TYR A 471 -1.92 24.91 -17.13
C TYR A 471 -2.05 23.39 -17.07
N PRO A 472 -2.83 22.84 -16.14
CA PRO A 472 -2.96 21.39 -15.99
C PRO A 472 -3.66 20.72 -17.19
N ARG A 473 -3.48 19.41 -17.35
CA ARG A 473 -3.88 18.64 -18.54
C ARG A 473 -4.67 17.36 -18.22
N MET A 474 -5.58 17.35 -17.23
CA MET A 474 -6.34 16.12 -16.95
C MET A 474 -7.28 15.81 -18.13
N TYR A 475 -8.29 16.64 -18.39
CA TYR A 475 -9.28 16.34 -19.46
C TYR A 475 -9.33 17.38 -20.57
N VAL A 476 -8.68 18.52 -20.37
CA VAL A 476 -8.66 19.66 -21.30
C VAL A 476 -7.22 19.91 -21.73
N PRO A 477 -6.96 20.15 -23.02
CA PRO A 477 -5.61 20.49 -23.50
C PRO A 477 -5.03 21.74 -22.82
N GLU A 478 -3.70 21.79 -22.72
CA GLU A 478 -3.02 22.97 -22.16
C GLU A 478 -3.43 24.25 -22.92
N GLY A 479 -3.86 25.26 -22.16
CA GLY A 479 -4.16 26.59 -22.70
C GLY A 479 -5.63 26.83 -23.08
N ASP A 480 -6.49 25.80 -23.18
CA ASP A 480 -7.92 25.99 -23.45
C ASP A 480 -8.71 26.29 -22.15
N ARG A 481 -8.46 27.49 -21.60
CA ARG A 481 -9.12 27.97 -20.37
C ARG A 481 -10.64 28.08 -20.50
N ALA A 482 -11.14 28.35 -21.69
CA ALA A 482 -12.58 28.45 -21.96
C ALA A 482 -13.26 27.10 -21.81
N ALA A 483 -12.70 26.05 -22.42
CA ALA A 483 -13.22 24.69 -22.27
C ALA A 483 -13.17 24.22 -20.81
N TYR A 484 -12.07 24.48 -20.10
CA TYR A 484 -11.99 24.15 -18.68
C TYR A 484 -13.03 24.87 -17.83
N LEU A 485 -13.16 26.20 -17.98
CA LEU A 485 -14.12 26.98 -17.19
C LEU A 485 -15.57 26.55 -17.52
N SER A 486 -15.86 26.23 -18.78
CA SER A 486 -17.13 25.67 -19.20
C SER A 486 -17.43 24.35 -18.47
N ARG A 487 -16.49 23.41 -18.44
CA ARG A 487 -16.67 22.14 -17.73
C ARG A 487 -16.76 22.30 -16.21
N LEU A 488 -15.94 23.16 -15.61
CA LEU A 488 -15.95 23.47 -14.18
C LEU A 488 -17.29 24.08 -13.74
N THR A 489 -17.81 25.03 -14.50
CA THR A 489 -19.05 25.75 -14.15
C THR A 489 -20.32 25.12 -14.72
N ARG A 490 -20.16 24.08 -15.55
CA ARG A 490 -21.23 23.42 -16.32
C ARG A 490 -22.05 24.39 -17.17
N LYS A 491 -21.42 25.47 -17.62
CA LYS A 491 -21.97 26.48 -18.53
C LYS A 491 -21.48 26.25 -19.94
N SER A 492 -22.15 26.86 -20.92
CA SER A 492 -21.70 26.78 -22.31
C SER A 492 -20.31 27.37 -22.49
N ARG A 493 -19.57 26.92 -23.50
CA ARG A 493 -18.25 27.46 -23.84
C ARG A 493 -18.30 28.96 -24.06
N ARG A 494 -19.35 29.46 -24.70
CA ARG A 494 -19.57 30.89 -24.95
C ARG A 494 -19.66 31.69 -23.64
N GLU A 495 -20.45 31.23 -22.67
CA GLU A 495 -20.56 31.92 -21.38
C GLU A 495 -19.24 31.90 -20.61
N ALA A 496 -18.47 30.81 -20.71
CA ALA A 496 -17.13 30.73 -20.13
C ALA A 496 -16.15 31.73 -20.78
N GLU A 497 -16.21 31.90 -22.10
CA GLU A 497 -15.42 32.90 -22.82
C GLU A 497 -15.79 34.34 -22.41
N GLU A 498 -17.09 34.63 -22.31
CA GLU A 498 -17.59 35.93 -21.83
C GLU A 498 -17.13 36.20 -20.38
N GLN A 499 -17.18 35.18 -19.51
CA GLN A 499 -16.70 35.30 -18.13
C GLN A 499 -15.19 35.57 -18.07
N LEU A 500 -14.38 34.84 -18.84
CA LEU A 500 -12.93 35.06 -18.91
C LEU A 500 -12.57 36.45 -19.44
N ALA A 501 -13.30 36.94 -20.45
CA ALA A 501 -13.09 38.27 -21.02
C ALA A 501 -13.41 39.39 -20.02
N SER A 502 -14.36 39.15 -19.10
CA SER A 502 -14.76 40.12 -18.07
C SER A 502 -13.89 40.09 -16.81
N ALA A 503 -13.00 39.11 -16.65
CA ALA A 503 -12.19 38.94 -15.44
C ALA A 503 -11.06 39.98 -15.38
N SER A 504 -11.02 40.76 -14.29
CA SER A 504 -10.03 41.83 -14.08
C SER A 504 -8.83 41.43 -13.20
N GLY A 505 -8.85 40.22 -12.63
CA GLY A 505 -7.81 39.72 -11.74
C GLY A 505 -8.28 38.57 -10.85
N PRO A 506 -7.40 38.05 -9.96
CA PRO A 506 -7.77 37.00 -9.02
C PRO A 506 -8.78 37.48 -7.98
N THR A 507 -9.79 36.66 -7.71
CA THR A 507 -10.83 36.91 -6.69
C THR A 507 -10.46 36.30 -5.33
N GLU A 508 -11.23 36.64 -4.29
CA GLU A 508 -11.10 35.99 -2.98
C GLU A 508 -11.41 34.47 -3.05
N ALA A 509 -12.39 34.07 -3.88
CA ALA A 509 -12.70 32.67 -4.13
C ALA A 509 -11.53 31.93 -4.82
N ASP A 510 -10.82 32.59 -5.74
CA ASP A 510 -9.63 32.04 -6.39
C ASP A 510 -8.49 31.79 -5.39
N ARG A 511 -8.23 32.76 -4.49
CA ARG A 511 -7.23 32.59 -3.41
C ARG A 511 -7.65 31.50 -2.43
N LYS A 512 -8.93 31.42 -2.06
CA LYS A 512 -9.46 30.37 -1.20
C LYS A 512 -9.28 28.97 -1.81
N THR A 513 -9.57 28.82 -3.09
CA THR A 513 -9.36 27.55 -3.82
C THR A 513 -7.91 27.07 -3.75
N VAL A 514 -6.94 27.98 -3.93
CA VAL A 514 -5.50 27.66 -3.82
C VAL A 514 -5.14 27.26 -2.40
N ALA A 515 -5.60 28.01 -1.39
CA ALA A 515 -5.30 27.75 0.02
C ALA A 515 -5.87 26.38 0.48
N GLU A 516 -7.11 26.07 0.11
CA GLU A 516 -7.76 24.80 0.48
C GLU A 516 -7.08 23.59 -0.19
N ALA A 517 -6.69 23.71 -1.46
CA ALA A 517 -5.96 22.65 -2.15
C ALA A 517 -4.59 22.38 -1.50
N LEU A 518 -3.83 23.44 -1.19
CA LEU A 518 -2.54 23.31 -0.49
C LEU A 518 -2.69 22.66 0.89
N GLU A 519 -3.68 23.06 1.67
CA GLU A 519 -3.93 22.47 2.98
C GLU A 519 -4.29 20.98 2.86
N MET A 520 -5.15 20.63 1.90
CA MET A 520 -5.51 19.22 1.66
C MET A 520 -4.30 18.38 1.23
N LEU A 521 -3.44 18.90 0.35
CA LEU A 521 -2.21 18.23 -0.10
C LEU A 521 -1.21 18.05 1.03
N ARG A 522 -0.94 19.11 1.81
CA ARG A 522 -0.06 19.06 3.00
C ARG A 522 -0.55 18.02 3.99
N ARG A 523 -1.84 18.08 4.36
CA ARG A 523 -2.48 17.12 5.28
C ARG A 523 -2.32 15.69 4.78
N THR A 524 -2.57 15.44 3.51
CA THR A 524 -2.42 14.10 2.89
C THR A 524 -0.99 13.58 3.01
N THR A 525 0.00 14.39 2.64
CA THR A 525 1.40 13.95 2.72
C THR A 525 1.90 13.77 4.15
N ARG A 526 1.46 14.60 5.09
CA ARG A 526 1.75 14.42 6.52
C ARG A 526 1.12 13.14 7.06
N HIS A 527 -0.12 12.84 6.65
CA HIS A 527 -0.82 11.64 7.08
C HIS A 527 0.00 10.39 6.73
N PHE A 528 0.30 10.13 5.46
CA PHE A 528 1.06 8.92 5.11
C PHE A 528 2.52 8.94 5.61
N ALA A 529 3.07 10.12 5.94
CA ALA A 529 4.39 10.23 6.55
C ALA A 529 4.41 9.92 8.05
N GLN A 530 3.26 9.89 8.73
CA GLN A 530 3.18 9.70 10.18
C GLN A 530 2.34 8.48 10.59
N CYS A 531 1.39 8.06 9.76
CA CYS A 531 0.45 6.99 10.07
C CYS A 531 0.17 6.09 8.86
N ASN A 532 -0.37 4.90 9.13
CA ASN A 532 -0.92 4.02 8.10
C ASN A 532 -2.18 4.65 7.49
N TYR A 533 -2.02 5.33 6.36
CA TYR A 533 -3.14 5.76 5.54
C TYR A 533 -3.61 4.54 4.75
N GLY A 534 -4.71 3.90 5.18
CA GLY A 534 -5.23 2.70 4.53
C GLY A 534 -5.39 2.87 3.01
N ASN A 535 -5.05 1.85 2.23
CA ASN A 535 -5.06 1.91 0.76
C ASN A 535 -6.40 2.36 0.17
N MET A 536 -7.54 1.90 0.74
CA MET A 536 -8.85 2.31 0.26
C MET A 536 -9.14 3.80 0.53
N ASP A 537 -8.93 4.27 1.77
CA ASP A 537 -9.14 5.67 2.11
C ASP A 537 -8.18 6.59 1.34
N PHE A 538 -6.93 6.14 1.11
CA PHE A 538 -5.98 6.82 0.26
C PHE A 538 -6.52 6.94 -1.17
N GLY A 539 -6.92 5.82 -1.79
CA GLY A 539 -7.47 5.78 -3.14
C GLY A 539 -8.75 6.59 -3.32
N ILE A 540 -9.64 6.65 -2.32
CA ILE A 540 -10.80 7.55 -2.35
C ILE A 540 -10.37 9.00 -2.45
N ASN A 541 -9.41 9.42 -1.62
CA ASN A 541 -9.03 10.82 -1.54
C ASN A 541 -8.20 11.29 -2.74
N GLU A 542 -7.52 10.40 -3.47
CA GLU A 542 -6.74 10.77 -4.66
C GLU A 542 -7.55 11.50 -5.72
N GLY A 543 -8.78 11.06 -6.01
CA GLY A 543 -9.65 11.69 -7.00
C GLY A 543 -10.05 13.12 -6.59
N LEU A 544 -10.43 13.31 -5.31
CA LEU A 544 -10.74 14.63 -4.74
C LEU A 544 -9.51 15.56 -4.75
N ILE A 545 -8.33 14.99 -4.48
CA ILE A 545 -7.08 15.74 -4.46
C ILE A 545 -6.68 16.18 -5.86
N ALA A 546 -6.79 15.30 -6.86
CA ALA A 546 -6.54 15.66 -8.25
C ALA A 546 -7.46 16.79 -8.70
N ASP A 547 -8.75 16.73 -8.35
CA ASP A 547 -9.74 17.75 -8.69
C ASP A 547 -9.43 19.12 -8.08
N ALA A 548 -9.11 19.15 -6.78
CA ALA A 548 -8.74 20.37 -6.08
C ALA A 548 -7.39 20.94 -6.58
N ALA A 549 -6.41 20.06 -6.84
CA ALA A 549 -5.11 20.46 -7.35
C ALA A 549 -5.21 21.07 -8.75
N GLU A 550 -5.98 20.47 -9.66
CA GLU A 550 -6.24 21.06 -10.98
C GLU A 550 -6.91 22.43 -10.86
N SER A 551 -7.87 22.57 -9.95
CA SER A 551 -8.58 23.83 -9.70
C SER A 551 -7.64 24.92 -9.18
N ALA A 552 -6.75 24.58 -8.25
CA ALA A 552 -5.74 25.49 -7.74
C ALA A 552 -4.68 25.84 -8.81
N LEU A 553 -4.21 24.86 -9.59
CA LEU A 553 -3.23 25.08 -10.65
C LEU A 553 -3.79 25.89 -11.83
N SER A 554 -5.12 25.84 -12.03
CA SER A 554 -5.83 26.63 -13.04
C SER A 554 -6.21 28.03 -12.57
N SER A 555 -6.13 28.29 -11.25
CA SER A 555 -6.52 29.55 -10.64
C SER A 555 -5.61 30.70 -11.11
N PRO A 556 -6.14 31.88 -11.46
CA PRO A 556 -5.31 33.06 -11.72
C PRO A 556 -4.58 33.56 -10.47
N ALA A 557 -4.92 33.04 -9.29
CA ALA A 557 -4.40 33.48 -8.00
C ALA A 557 -3.20 32.66 -7.50
N VAL A 558 -2.84 31.57 -8.19
CA VAL A 558 -1.73 30.69 -7.81
C VAL A 558 -0.38 31.32 -8.17
N THR A 559 0.55 31.37 -7.23
CA THR A 559 1.92 31.81 -7.47
C THR A 559 2.78 30.68 -8.05
N GLN A 560 3.98 31.01 -8.56
CA GLN A 560 4.91 30.00 -9.06
C GLN A 560 5.38 29.06 -7.93
N GLU A 561 5.58 29.61 -6.73
CA GLU A 561 5.99 28.86 -5.54
C GLU A 561 4.87 27.93 -5.06
N GLU A 562 3.62 28.42 -5.00
CA GLU A 562 2.44 27.61 -4.65
C GLU A 562 2.24 26.48 -5.68
N ALA A 563 2.37 26.79 -6.97
CA ALA A 563 2.28 25.80 -8.05
C ALA A 563 3.38 24.73 -7.98
N ARG A 564 4.61 25.10 -7.57
CA ARG A 564 5.71 24.17 -7.31
C ARG A 564 5.41 23.29 -6.11
N GLU A 565 4.87 23.87 -5.03
CA GLU A 565 4.50 23.13 -3.83
C GLU A 565 3.37 22.12 -4.08
N ILE A 566 2.33 22.52 -4.82
CA ILE A 566 1.24 21.61 -5.22
C ILE A 566 1.84 20.37 -5.92
N ARG A 567 2.71 20.58 -6.90
CA ARG A 567 3.32 19.47 -7.66
C ARG A 567 4.28 18.62 -6.84
N ARG A 568 4.97 19.22 -5.86
CA ARG A 568 5.80 18.47 -4.90
C ARG A 568 4.97 17.43 -4.14
N HIS A 569 3.81 17.84 -3.63
CA HIS A 569 2.91 16.94 -2.89
C HIS A 569 2.26 15.91 -3.80
N LEU A 570 1.82 16.29 -5.00
CA LEU A 570 1.31 15.35 -6.00
C LEU A 570 2.37 14.30 -6.37
N ALA A 571 3.61 14.71 -6.64
CA ALA A 571 4.71 13.77 -6.94
C ALA A 571 4.97 12.82 -5.77
N ALA A 572 4.98 13.33 -4.53
CA ALA A 572 5.12 12.49 -3.34
C ALA A 572 3.99 11.43 -3.22
N MET A 573 2.75 11.78 -3.58
CA MET A 573 1.65 10.82 -3.63
C MET A 573 1.88 9.74 -4.69
N VAL A 574 2.34 10.11 -5.90
CA VAL A 574 2.66 9.13 -6.93
C VAL A 574 3.80 8.20 -6.48
N TYR A 575 4.86 8.73 -5.86
CA TYR A 575 5.90 7.87 -5.28
C TYR A 575 5.35 6.92 -4.23
N GLN A 576 4.38 7.35 -3.42
CA GLN A 576 3.72 6.50 -2.43
C GLN A 576 2.91 5.38 -3.10
N VAL A 577 2.17 5.64 -4.19
CA VAL A 577 1.44 4.61 -4.94
C VAL A 577 2.38 3.55 -5.51
N PHE A 578 3.53 3.97 -6.03
CA PHE A 578 4.55 3.06 -6.58
C PHE A 578 5.48 2.46 -5.52
N ASN A 579 5.29 2.80 -4.24
CA ASN A 579 6.08 2.26 -3.17
C ASN A 579 5.65 0.82 -2.89
N PRO A 580 6.53 -0.18 -3.08
CA PRO A 580 6.15 -1.57 -2.88
C PRO A 580 5.85 -1.87 -1.41
N ASP A 581 6.27 -1.04 -0.46
CA ASP A 581 5.89 -1.23 0.95
C ASP A 581 4.57 -0.54 1.33
N PHE A 582 4.02 0.28 0.43
CA PHE A 582 2.64 0.75 0.52
C PHE A 582 1.68 -0.23 -0.17
N ILE A 583 1.99 -0.62 -1.41
CA ILE A 583 1.25 -1.62 -2.18
C ILE A 583 2.20 -2.79 -2.46
N PRO A 584 2.23 -3.81 -1.58
CA PRO A 584 3.13 -4.95 -1.76
C PRO A 584 2.77 -5.73 -3.01
N PRO A 585 3.77 -6.24 -3.76
CA PRO A 585 3.50 -7.10 -4.90
C PRO A 585 2.76 -8.35 -4.43
N ARG A 586 1.83 -8.89 -5.23
CA ARG A 586 1.08 -10.09 -4.83
C ARG A 586 1.93 -11.34 -4.67
N THR A 587 3.14 -11.35 -5.23
CA THR A 587 4.14 -12.38 -4.94
C THR A 587 4.55 -12.43 -3.46
N SER A 588 4.34 -11.35 -2.70
CA SER A 588 4.52 -11.33 -1.25
C SER A 588 3.41 -12.09 -0.50
N GLY A 589 2.34 -12.49 -1.19
CA GLY A 589 1.25 -13.30 -0.63
C GLY A 589 0.31 -12.55 0.30
N PHE A 590 0.23 -11.23 0.17
CA PHE A 590 -0.92 -10.46 0.64
C PHE A 590 -1.97 -10.45 -0.45
N ALA A 591 -3.21 -10.23 -0.07
CA ALA A 591 -4.15 -9.69 -1.03
C ALA A 591 -4.71 -8.36 -0.60
N TRP A 592 -5.35 -7.75 -1.59
CA TRP A 592 -5.44 -6.31 -1.67
C TRP A 592 -6.87 -5.80 -1.42
N GLY A 593 -7.68 -6.58 -0.71
CA GLY A 593 -9.10 -6.29 -0.50
C GLY A 593 -9.99 -6.89 -1.60
N SER A 594 -11.15 -6.28 -1.82
CA SER A 594 -12.05 -6.59 -2.94
C SER A 594 -11.52 -5.98 -4.26
N ALA A 595 -12.10 -6.39 -5.39
CA ALA A 595 -11.64 -6.00 -6.73
C ALA A 595 -11.55 -4.48 -6.91
N ASN A 596 -12.55 -3.75 -6.41
CA ASN A 596 -12.62 -2.29 -6.54
C ASN A 596 -11.65 -1.51 -5.63
N MET A 597 -11.10 -2.10 -4.55
CA MET A 597 -10.27 -1.35 -3.60
C MET A 597 -8.93 -0.93 -4.20
N MET A 598 -8.24 -1.85 -4.87
CA MET A 598 -6.97 -1.50 -5.53
C MET A 598 -7.15 -0.69 -6.80
N ALA A 599 -8.26 -0.90 -7.49
CA ALA A 599 -8.60 -0.12 -8.66
C ALA A 599 -8.69 1.36 -8.32
N GLN A 600 -9.17 1.73 -7.13
CA GLN A 600 -9.20 3.12 -6.68
C GLN A 600 -7.81 3.74 -6.69
N VAL A 601 -6.83 3.08 -6.07
CA VAL A 601 -5.46 3.62 -5.99
C VAL A 601 -4.82 3.72 -7.38
N GLN A 602 -4.97 2.67 -8.19
CA GLN A 602 -4.35 2.61 -9.52
C GLN A 602 -5.01 3.61 -10.50
N CYS A 603 -6.34 3.65 -10.54
CA CYS A 603 -7.07 4.53 -11.45
C CYS A 603 -6.97 5.99 -11.03
N ARG A 604 -7.09 6.33 -9.75
CA ARG A 604 -7.10 7.74 -9.30
C ARG A 604 -5.71 8.35 -9.14
N CYS A 605 -4.66 7.54 -9.12
CA CYS A 605 -3.30 8.04 -9.35
C CYS A 605 -3.10 8.57 -10.79
N CYS A 606 -3.90 8.11 -11.78
CA CYS A 606 -3.74 8.53 -13.18
C CYS A 606 -4.00 10.04 -13.39
N PRO A 607 -5.12 10.63 -12.90
CA PRO A 607 -5.30 12.08 -12.89
C PRO A 607 -4.17 12.85 -12.21
N ILE A 608 -3.60 12.33 -11.11
CA ILE A 608 -2.46 12.96 -10.42
C ILE A 608 -1.21 12.98 -11.33
N VAL A 609 -0.92 11.87 -12.01
CA VAL A 609 0.19 11.77 -12.97
C VAL A 609 -0.02 12.74 -14.15
N ALA A 610 -1.25 12.93 -14.63
CA ALA A 610 -1.57 13.89 -15.68
C ALA A 610 -1.32 15.36 -15.29
N LEU A 611 -1.29 15.67 -13.99
CA LEU A 611 -0.91 16.97 -13.44
C LEU A 611 0.61 17.18 -13.30
N LEU A 612 1.41 16.15 -13.62
CA LEU A 612 2.87 16.14 -13.54
C LEU A 612 3.53 15.82 -14.90
N PRO A 613 3.12 16.49 -16.01
CA PRO A 613 3.48 16.07 -17.36
C PRO A 613 4.99 16.10 -17.65
N ASN A 614 5.74 16.99 -16.99
CA ASN A 614 7.19 17.13 -17.19
C ASN A 614 8.02 16.53 -16.04
N HIS A 615 7.40 15.76 -15.13
CA HIS A 615 8.17 15.03 -14.13
C HIS A 615 9.04 13.97 -14.83
N PRO A 616 10.32 13.77 -14.45
CA PRO A 616 11.23 12.84 -15.16
C PRO A 616 10.75 11.39 -15.25
N LEU A 617 9.88 10.97 -14.33
CA LEU A 617 9.28 9.62 -14.29
C LEU A 617 7.88 9.54 -14.90
N ASN A 618 7.33 10.63 -15.46
CA ASN A 618 5.96 10.67 -15.96
C ASN A 618 5.67 9.58 -17.01
N ALA A 619 6.59 9.38 -17.97
CA ALA A 619 6.44 8.34 -18.99
C ALA A 619 6.34 6.94 -18.37
N MET A 620 7.24 6.61 -17.44
CA MET A 620 7.21 5.32 -16.74
C MET A 620 5.92 5.12 -15.93
N TRP A 621 5.48 6.17 -15.22
CA TRP A 621 4.24 6.12 -14.45
C TRP A 621 3.02 5.95 -15.34
N SER A 622 2.92 6.72 -16.42
CA SER A 622 1.81 6.68 -17.37
C SER A 622 1.73 5.33 -18.07
N ASP A 623 2.86 4.79 -18.55
CA ASP A 623 2.91 3.49 -19.21
C ASP A 623 2.47 2.36 -18.27
N HIS A 624 2.98 2.35 -17.03
CA HIS A 624 2.63 1.33 -16.05
C HIS A 624 1.15 1.41 -15.66
N LEU A 625 0.65 2.61 -15.35
CA LEU A 625 -0.73 2.79 -14.93
C LEU A 625 -1.71 2.51 -16.08
N ALA A 626 -1.43 2.94 -17.31
CA ALA A 626 -2.26 2.63 -18.47
C ALA A 626 -2.34 1.11 -18.72
N HIS A 627 -1.23 0.38 -18.59
CA HIS A 627 -1.20 -1.07 -18.68
C HIS A 627 -2.06 -1.72 -17.59
N VAL A 628 -1.85 -1.35 -16.33
CA VAL A 628 -2.58 -1.92 -15.19
C VAL A 628 -4.08 -1.61 -15.26
N VAL A 629 -4.46 -0.37 -15.59
CA VAL A 629 -5.87 0.02 -15.73
C VAL A 629 -6.53 -0.71 -16.90
N THR A 630 -5.82 -0.92 -18.01
CA THR A 630 -6.33 -1.71 -19.15
C THR A 630 -6.57 -3.16 -18.77
N LEU A 631 -5.63 -3.79 -18.07
CA LEU A 631 -5.81 -5.15 -17.56
C LEU A 631 -6.98 -5.21 -16.57
N TYR A 632 -7.16 -4.19 -15.72
CA TYR A 632 -8.26 -4.13 -14.77
C TYR A 632 -9.60 -4.11 -15.50
N VAL A 633 -9.75 -3.24 -16.51
CA VAL A 633 -10.92 -3.19 -17.38
C VAL A 633 -11.23 -4.55 -17.99
N GLU A 634 -10.24 -5.26 -18.54
CA GLU A 634 -10.47 -6.60 -19.11
C GLU A 634 -10.78 -7.68 -18.07
N SER A 635 -10.31 -7.51 -16.83
CA SER A 635 -10.63 -8.43 -15.73
C SER A 635 -12.04 -8.23 -15.19
N GLN A 636 -12.54 -6.99 -15.23
CA GLN A 636 -13.82 -6.62 -14.63
C GLN A 636 -14.96 -6.54 -15.63
N ILE A 637 -14.67 -6.40 -16.93
CA ILE A 637 -15.68 -6.22 -17.97
C ILE A 637 -15.48 -7.32 -19.02
N ASN A 638 -16.51 -8.13 -19.26
CA ASN A 638 -16.43 -9.18 -20.28
C ASN A 638 -16.63 -8.63 -21.71
N ASP A 639 -16.50 -9.50 -22.73
CA ASP A 639 -16.55 -9.06 -24.14
C ASP A 639 -17.92 -8.48 -24.53
N ALA A 640 -18.98 -8.86 -23.80
CA ALA A 640 -20.33 -8.37 -23.98
C ALA A 640 -20.62 -7.08 -23.19
N GLY A 641 -19.66 -6.58 -22.41
CA GLY A 641 -19.82 -5.37 -21.60
C GLY A 641 -20.40 -5.58 -20.20
N ALA A 642 -20.69 -6.82 -19.82
CA ALA A 642 -21.15 -7.12 -18.46
C ALA A 642 -20.02 -6.93 -17.46
N THR A 643 -20.33 -6.31 -16.33
CA THR A 643 -19.39 -6.12 -15.22
C THR A 643 -19.35 -7.36 -14.33
N LEU A 644 -18.19 -7.62 -13.72
CA LEU A 644 -17.98 -8.74 -12.79
C LEU A 644 -18.88 -8.61 -11.56
N GLU A 645 -19.01 -7.38 -11.06
CA GLU A 645 -19.88 -7.02 -9.94
C GLU A 645 -21.26 -6.54 -10.45
N CYS A 646 -22.27 -6.58 -9.57
CA CYS A 646 -23.62 -6.08 -9.85
C CYS A 646 -23.59 -4.61 -10.33
N PRO A 647 -24.64 -4.11 -11.01
CA PRO A 647 -24.62 -2.81 -11.69
C PRO A 647 -24.20 -1.62 -10.83
N HIS A 648 -24.50 -1.63 -9.52
CA HIS A 648 -24.05 -0.60 -8.58
C HIS A 648 -22.52 -0.63 -8.42
N TYR A 649 -21.95 -1.73 -7.94
CA TYR A 649 -20.50 -1.85 -7.72
C TYR A 649 -19.71 -1.90 -9.05
N GLY A 650 -20.28 -2.54 -10.07
CA GLY A 650 -19.74 -2.61 -11.43
C GLY A 650 -19.62 -1.25 -12.10
N SER A 651 -20.35 -0.22 -11.65
CA SER A 651 -20.15 1.15 -12.12
C SER A 651 -18.72 1.65 -11.86
N MET A 652 -18.09 1.23 -10.75
CA MET A 652 -16.72 1.60 -10.39
C MET A 652 -15.70 1.03 -11.39
N ALA A 653 -15.96 -0.15 -11.94
CA ALA A 653 -15.14 -0.77 -12.99
C ALA A 653 -15.21 -0.03 -14.35
N ILE A 654 -16.15 0.90 -14.50
CA ILE A 654 -16.33 1.74 -15.70
C ILE A 654 -15.87 3.17 -15.42
N VAL A 655 -16.39 3.78 -14.35
CA VAL A 655 -16.16 5.17 -13.99
C VAL A 655 -14.67 5.43 -13.77
N MET A 656 -13.98 4.66 -12.92
CA MET A 656 -12.59 4.97 -12.60
C MET A 656 -11.66 4.78 -13.81
N PRO A 657 -11.72 3.67 -14.57
CA PRO A 657 -10.86 3.50 -15.73
C PRO A 657 -11.12 4.53 -16.83
N ALA A 658 -12.37 4.94 -17.05
CA ALA A 658 -12.69 5.98 -18.03
C ALA A 658 -12.02 7.32 -17.67
N HIS A 659 -12.06 7.75 -16.41
CA HIS A 659 -11.33 8.94 -15.97
C HIS A 659 -9.82 8.75 -16.07
N ALA A 660 -9.31 7.62 -15.58
CA ALA A 660 -7.89 7.33 -15.56
C ALA A 660 -7.26 7.38 -16.95
N LEU A 661 -7.85 6.67 -17.91
CA LEU A 661 -7.34 6.58 -19.26
C LEU A 661 -7.57 7.88 -20.06
N ALA A 662 -8.69 8.58 -19.84
CA ALA A 662 -8.89 9.92 -20.41
C ALA A 662 -7.82 10.91 -19.91
N ALA A 663 -7.50 10.86 -18.62
CA ALA A 663 -6.48 11.73 -18.01
C ALA A 663 -5.09 11.47 -18.59
N LEU A 664 -4.67 10.20 -18.66
CA LEU A 664 -3.36 9.84 -19.22
C LEU A 664 -3.28 10.16 -20.71
N ALA A 665 -4.34 9.90 -21.49
CA ALA A 665 -4.37 10.23 -22.92
C ALA A 665 -4.28 11.75 -23.19
N GLY A 666 -4.68 12.58 -22.23
CA GLY A 666 -4.52 14.04 -22.30
C GLY A 666 -3.08 14.52 -22.17
N CYS A 667 -2.18 13.73 -21.57
CA CYS A 667 -0.79 14.13 -21.29
C CYS A 667 0.29 13.23 -21.89
N ALA A 668 -0.02 11.97 -22.21
CA ALA A 668 0.92 10.97 -22.68
C ALA A 668 0.31 10.10 -23.80
N PRO A 669 1.12 9.56 -24.73
CA PRO A 669 0.65 8.65 -25.76
C PRO A 669 0.38 7.26 -25.16
N VAL A 670 -0.87 7.01 -24.77
CA VAL A 670 -1.31 5.70 -24.24
C VAL A 670 -2.15 4.95 -25.27
N ASP A 671 -1.96 3.62 -25.36
CA ASP A 671 -2.81 2.76 -26.19
C ASP A 671 -4.13 2.49 -25.46
N LEU A 672 -5.23 2.99 -26.03
CA LEU A 672 -6.57 2.83 -25.50
C LEU A 672 -7.34 1.66 -26.12
N SER A 673 -6.87 1.05 -27.20
CA SER A 673 -7.68 0.19 -28.08
C SER A 673 -8.40 -0.96 -27.33
N ARG A 674 -7.68 -1.64 -26.45
CA ARG A 674 -8.21 -2.76 -25.65
C ARG A 674 -9.24 -2.29 -24.62
N ALA A 675 -8.92 -1.24 -23.88
CA ALA A 675 -9.83 -0.68 -22.88
C ALA A 675 -11.07 -0.05 -23.54
N GLU A 676 -10.88 0.67 -24.64
CA GLU A 676 -11.95 1.27 -25.45
C GLU A 676 -12.97 0.21 -25.88
N ALA A 677 -12.52 -0.93 -26.40
CA ALA A 677 -13.41 -2.00 -26.83
C ALA A 677 -14.31 -2.50 -25.68
N ARG A 678 -13.73 -2.70 -24.49
CA ARG A 678 -14.48 -3.13 -23.28
C ARG A 678 -15.41 -2.04 -22.77
N LEU A 679 -14.94 -0.79 -22.69
CA LEU A 679 -15.74 0.35 -22.24
C LEU A 679 -16.89 0.64 -23.19
N ARG A 680 -16.70 0.45 -24.51
CA ARG A 680 -17.75 0.58 -25.52
C ARG A 680 -18.80 -0.51 -25.38
N ALA A 681 -18.38 -1.77 -25.16
CA ALA A 681 -19.28 -2.86 -24.88
C ALA A 681 -20.07 -2.61 -23.58
N ALA A 682 -19.39 -2.15 -22.52
CA ALA A 682 -20.04 -1.79 -21.26
C ALA A 682 -21.04 -0.66 -21.43
N ALA A 683 -20.69 0.40 -22.16
CA ALA A 683 -21.57 1.51 -22.45
C ALA A 683 -22.87 1.06 -23.14
N ARG A 684 -22.78 0.15 -24.12
CA ARG A 684 -23.94 -0.46 -24.79
C ARG A 684 -24.76 -1.33 -23.84
N HIS A 685 -24.10 -2.15 -23.04
CA HIS A 685 -24.73 -2.97 -22.02
C HIS A 685 -25.52 -2.09 -21.03
N ARG A 686 -24.89 -1.05 -20.46
CA ARG A 686 -25.51 -0.10 -19.52
C ARG A 686 -26.74 0.60 -20.09
N LEU A 687 -26.66 1.12 -21.32
CA LEU A 687 -27.83 1.69 -22.00
C LEU A 687 -28.96 0.66 -22.16
N SER A 688 -28.60 -0.58 -22.51
CA SER A 688 -29.58 -1.64 -22.80
C SER A 688 -30.28 -2.18 -21.56
N ILE A 689 -29.64 -2.15 -20.40
CA ILE A 689 -30.24 -2.59 -19.12
C ILE A 689 -31.00 -1.49 -18.38
N LEU A 690 -31.06 -0.26 -18.91
CA LEU A 690 -31.87 0.79 -18.31
C LEU A 690 -33.34 0.39 -18.28
N LEU A 691 -33.93 0.48 -17.09
CA LEU A 691 -35.36 0.24 -16.91
C LEU A 691 -36.18 1.29 -17.69
N PRO A 692 -37.45 0.98 -18.01
CA PRO A 692 -38.43 2.00 -18.37
C PRO A 692 -38.52 3.07 -17.26
N PRO A 693 -38.96 4.30 -17.56
CA PRO A 693 -39.14 5.33 -16.56
C PRO A 693 -40.05 4.82 -15.43
N ASP A 694 -39.51 4.71 -14.23
CA ASP A 694 -40.28 4.19 -13.11
C ASP A 694 -41.20 5.29 -12.58
N PRO A 695 -42.52 5.06 -12.43
CA PRO A 695 -43.44 6.07 -11.95
C PRO A 695 -43.13 6.56 -10.52
N ARG A 696 -42.32 5.82 -9.74
CA ARG A 696 -41.89 6.24 -8.39
C ARG A 696 -40.85 7.34 -8.41
N GLY A 697 -39.98 7.37 -9.43
CA GLY A 697 -38.86 8.32 -9.52
C GLY A 697 -38.90 9.24 -10.75
N GLY A 698 -39.64 8.89 -11.80
CA GLY A 698 -39.73 9.68 -13.04
C GLY A 698 -38.48 9.62 -13.93
N PHE A 699 -37.63 8.61 -13.75
CA PHE A 699 -36.39 8.43 -14.52
C PHE A 699 -36.13 6.95 -14.83
N ARG A 700 -35.22 6.68 -15.78
CA ARG A 700 -34.75 5.34 -16.14
C ARG A 700 -33.64 4.91 -15.19
N SER A 701 -33.95 4.03 -14.26
CA SER A 701 -32.99 3.55 -13.26
C SER A 701 -32.14 2.39 -13.80
N VAL A 702 -30.96 2.22 -13.20
CA VAL A 702 -30.23 0.95 -13.25
C VAL A 702 -31.04 -0.15 -12.56
N VAL A 703 -30.91 -1.39 -13.01
CA VAL A 703 -31.61 -2.52 -12.36
C VAL A 703 -31.04 -2.76 -10.95
N PRO A 704 -31.89 -2.77 -9.89
CA PRO A 704 -31.45 -3.00 -8.52
C PRO A 704 -31.23 -4.50 -8.26
N GLU A 705 -30.19 -5.09 -8.83
CA GLU A 705 -29.80 -6.50 -8.62
C GLU A 705 -28.59 -6.62 -7.69
N GLY A 706 -28.48 -7.75 -6.97
CA GLY A 706 -27.44 -7.98 -5.95
C GLY A 706 -27.46 -6.93 -4.83
N ASP A 707 -26.29 -6.43 -4.45
CA ASP A 707 -26.13 -5.29 -3.53
C ASP A 707 -26.36 -3.93 -4.22
N GLY A 708 -27.36 -3.86 -5.12
CA GLY A 708 -27.69 -2.68 -5.93
C GLY A 708 -28.88 -1.87 -5.41
N TYR A 709 -28.97 -0.61 -5.87
CA TYR A 709 -30.04 0.34 -5.53
C TYR A 709 -30.90 0.69 -6.74
N TYR A 710 -32.11 1.20 -6.47
CA TYR A 710 -32.87 1.95 -7.45
C TYR A 710 -32.27 3.37 -7.55
N GLU A 711 -31.38 3.58 -8.52
CA GLU A 711 -30.60 4.82 -8.68
C GLU A 711 -30.39 5.22 -10.15
N GLY A 712 -29.95 6.46 -10.38
CA GLY A 712 -29.48 6.91 -11.69
C GLY A 712 -28.11 6.33 -12.01
N ASP A 713 -27.85 6.04 -13.28
CA ASP A 713 -26.62 5.41 -13.73
C ASP A 713 -25.49 6.43 -13.91
N ILE A 714 -24.54 6.41 -12.98
CA ILE A 714 -23.39 7.33 -12.94
C ILE A 714 -22.35 7.09 -14.05
N THR A 715 -22.47 6.01 -14.83
CA THR A 715 -21.44 5.61 -15.80
C THR A 715 -21.51 6.42 -17.10
N PHE A 716 -22.67 6.97 -17.45
CA PHE A 716 -22.87 7.60 -18.75
C PHE A 716 -22.07 8.89 -18.94
N ALA A 717 -21.99 9.75 -17.91
CA ALA A 717 -21.26 11.01 -18.01
C ALA A 717 -19.76 10.81 -18.29
N PRO A 718 -19.01 9.98 -17.52
CA PRO A 718 -17.61 9.74 -17.82
C PRO A 718 -17.39 9.00 -19.13
N LEU A 719 -18.28 8.06 -19.51
CA LEU A 719 -18.20 7.39 -20.82
C LEU A 719 -18.43 8.37 -21.98
N ALA A 720 -19.40 9.27 -21.87
CA ALA A 720 -19.67 10.29 -22.88
C ALA A 720 -18.43 11.19 -23.07
N GLY A 721 -17.82 11.65 -21.97
CA GLY A 721 -16.59 12.43 -22.04
C GLY A 721 -15.36 11.64 -22.53
N PHE A 722 -15.29 10.33 -22.28
CA PHE A 722 -14.25 9.46 -22.84
C PHE A 722 -14.41 9.30 -24.37
N PHE A 723 -15.63 9.09 -24.84
CA PHE A 723 -15.91 8.87 -26.26
C PHE A 723 -16.09 10.15 -27.09
N GLN A 724 -16.20 11.33 -26.51
CA GLN A 724 -16.53 12.57 -27.24
C GLN A 724 -15.60 12.87 -28.43
N ASN A 725 -14.32 12.50 -28.32
CA ASN A 725 -13.33 12.66 -29.39
C ASN A 725 -13.05 11.36 -30.19
N LEU A 726 -13.53 10.22 -29.71
CA LEU A 726 -13.32 8.89 -30.33
C LEU A 726 -14.51 8.50 -31.22
N ASP A 727 -15.72 8.78 -30.76
CA ASP A 727 -16.99 8.50 -31.44
C ASP A 727 -18.07 9.45 -30.92
N ARG A 728 -18.22 10.58 -31.62
CA ARG A 728 -19.13 11.65 -31.21
C ARG A 728 -20.60 11.21 -31.17
N ASN A 729 -21.06 10.44 -32.16
CA ASN A 729 -22.46 9.99 -32.20
C ASN A 729 -22.78 9.11 -31.00
N PHE A 730 -21.86 8.21 -30.65
CA PHE A 730 -22.01 7.36 -29.47
C PHE A 730 -21.93 8.16 -28.16
N ALA A 731 -21.06 9.17 -28.08
CA ALA A 731 -21.01 10.06 -26.93
C ALA A 731 -22.33 10.84 -26.74
N GLU A 732 -22.96 11.32 -27.83
CA GLU A 732 -24.28 11.97 -27.79
C GLU A 732 -25.40 11.01 -27.31
N GLU A 733 -25.31 9.72 -27.64
CA GLU A 733 -26.19 8.67 -27.09
C GLU A 733 -26.02 8.46 -25.59
N LEU A 734 -24.78 8.57 -25.10
CA LEU A 734 -24.50 8.51 -23.67
C LEU A 734 -24.99 9.76 -22.93
N VAL A 735 -24.96 10.95 -23.56
CA VAL A 735 -25.59 12.16 -23.01
C VAL A 735 -27.12 12.00 -22.89
N TRP A 736 -27.77 11.28 -23.82
CA TRP A 736 -29.18 10.91 -23.64
C TRP A 736 -29.36 10.02 -22.40
N GLY A 737 -28.48 9.03 -22.20
CA GLY A 737 -28.48 8.20 -20.99
C GLY A 737 -28.37 9.02 -19.70
N VAL A 738 -27.48 10.01 -19.64
CA VAL A 738 -27.37 10.95 -18.50
C VAL A 738 -28.71 11.64 -18.22
N ARG A 739 -29.35 12.21 -19.24
CA ARG A 739 -30.60 12.97 -19.09
C ARG A 739 -31.76 12.11 -18.63
N GLU A 740 -31.85 10.88 -19.13
CA GLU A 740 -32.93 9.96 -18.79
C GLU A 740 -32.70 9.24 -17.45
N SER A 741 -31.46 9.17 -16.98
CA SER A 741 -31.08 8.49 -15.74
C SER A 741 -30.78 9.49 -14.62
N ASN A 742 -31.76 10.35 -14.34
CA ASN A 742 -31.76 11.32 -13.24
C ASN A 742 -30.64 12.39 -13.30
N ASN A 743 -30.07 12.68 -14.48
CA ASN A 743 -28.93 13.59 -14.62
C ASN A 743 -27.76 13.24 -13.68
N ALA A 744 -27.51 11.94 -13.50
CA ALA A 744 -26.38 11.47 -12.70
C ALA A 744 -25.05 11.76 -13.41
N ILE A 745 -24.35 12.83 -12.99
CA ILE A 745 -23.08 13.31 -13.58
C ILE A 745 -21.87 12.87 -12.73
N GLY A 746 -21.88 11.62 -12.28
CA GLY A 746 -20.76 11.01 -11.56
C GLY A 746 -21.14 10.34 -10.25
N GLY A 747 -20.15 9.76 -9.60
CA GLY A 747 -20.24 9.08 -8.31
C GLY A 747 -18.94 9.26 -7.52
N HIS A 748 -18.77 8.49 -6.45
CA HIS A 748 -17.71 8.62 -5.44
C HIS A 748 -16.38 9.22 -5.96
N ALA A 749 -16.01 10.42 -5.47
CA ALA A 749 -14.68 11.03 -5.56
C ALA A 749 -14.06 11.30 -6.96
N ASP A 750 -14.77 11.08 -8.06
CA ASP A 750 -14.26 11.30 -9.42
C ASP A 750 -14.96 12.51 -10.10
N PRO A 751 -14.24 13.50 -10.65
CA PRO A 751 -14.82 14.73 -11.19
C PRO A 751 -15.39 14.55 -12.61
N SER A 752 -16.40 13.67 -12.78
CA SER A 752 -17.01 13.39 -14.11
C SER A 752 -17.58 14.63 -14.79
N TYR A 753 -18.02 15.59 -13.99
CA TYR A 753 -18.48 16.89 -14.45
C TYR A 753 -17.40 17.70 -15.21
N LYS A 754 -16.10 17.44 -14.96
CA LYS A 754 -14.97 18.04 -15.70
C LYS A 754 -14.55 17.26 -16.94
N LEU A 755 -14.99 16.01 -17.09
CA LEU A 755 -14.67 15.18 -18.25
C LEU A 755 -15.69 15.38 -19.37
N LEU A 756 -16.98 15.48 -19.02
CA LEU A 756 -18.07 15.70 -19.96
C LEU A 756 -18.16 17.16 -20.44
N ASP A 757 -18.17 17.39 -21.75
CA ASP A 757 -18.51 18.69 -22.33
C ASP A 757 -20.01 19.03 -22.11
N PRO A 758 -20.36 20.15 -21.44
CA PRO A 758 -21.76 20.53 -21.24
C PRO A 758 -22.50 20.92 -22.54
N ASP A 759 -21.79 21.27 -23.62
CA ASP A 759 -22.37 21.63 -24.91
C ASP A 759 -22.66 20.42 -25.81
N LEU A 760 -22.28 19.20 -25.39
CA LEU A 760 -22.53 17.98 -26.15
C LEU A 760 -24.05 17.68 -26.19
N PRO A 761 -24.68 17.55 -27.37
CA PRO A 761 -26.12 17.32 -27.46
C PRO A 761 -26.48 15.88 -27.07
N ALA A 762 -27.72 15.67 -26.63
CA ALA A 762 -28.25 14.33 -26.43
C ALA A 762 -28.84 13.78 -27.74
N ARG A 763 -28.54 12.51 -28.02
CA ARG A 763 -29.11 11.75 -29.13
C ARG A 763 -29.77 10.50 -28.60
N GLN A 764 -31.02 10.24 -28.94
CA GLN A 764 -31.68 9.01 -28.49
C GLN A 764 -31.02 7.76 -29.11
N PRO A 765 -30.62 6.74 -28.34
CA PRO A 765 -30.08 5.50 -28.86
C PRO A 765 -31.17 4.65 -29.51
N GLN A 766 -30.77 3.63 -30.27
CA GLN A 766 -31.68 2.58 -30.76
C GLN A 766 -31.49 1.32 -29.94
N LEU A 767 -32.37 1.09 -28.98
CA LEU A 767 -32.30 -0.08 -28.09
C LEU A 767 -33.34 -1.12 -28.49
N SER A 768 -32.94 -2.39 -28.51
CA SER A 768 -33.76 -3.53 -28.90
C SER A 768 -33.52 -4.72 -27.97
N SER A 769 -34.13 -5.86 -28.24
CA SER A 769 -33.88 -7.07 -27.45
C SER A 769 -32.47 -7.60 -27.75
N GLU A 770 -31.69 -7.89 -26.70
CA GLU A 770 -30.29 -8.27 -26.80
C GLU A 770 -29.93 -9.34 -25.77
N TYR A 771 -29.03 -10.25 -26.15
CA TYR A 771 -28.42 -11.23 -25.26
C TYR A 771 -26.98 -10.80 -24.96
N PHE A 772 -26.65 -10.73 -23.67
CA PHE A 772 -25.32 -10.39 -23.18
C PHE A 772 -24.68 -11.65 -22.56
N PRO A 773 -23.82 -12.36 -23.31
CA PRO A 773 -23.10 -13.52 -22.79
C PRO A 773 -22.45 -13.24 -21.44
N GLY A 774 -22.65 -14.13 -20.47
CA GLY A 774 -22.11 -13.98 -19.11
C GLY A 774 -22.96 -13.12 -18.17
N TYR A 775 -24.00 -12.44 -18.65
CA TYR A 775 -24.94 -11.66 -17.84
C TYR A 775 -26.38 -12.18 -17.92
N GLY A 776 -26.99 -12.17 -19.11
CA GLY A 776 -28.41 -12.41 -19.23
C GLY A 776 -29.01 -11.88 -20.52
N ILE A 777 -30.32 -11.78 -20.56
CA ILE A 777 -31.09 -11.34 -21.72
C ILE A 777 -31.92 -10.11 -21.34
N VAL A 778 -31.89 -9.10 -22.19
CA VAL A 778 -32.85 -7.98 -22.17
C VAL A 778 -33.79 -8.16 -23.35
N MET A 779 -35.08 -8.19 -23.08
CA MET A 779 -36.12 -8.13 -24.11
C MET A 779 -36.90 -6.84 -23.96
N ARG A 780 -37.06 -6.10 -25.05
CA ARG A 780 -37.81 -4.85 -25.06
C ARG A 780 -38.58 -4.61 -26.34
N SER A 781 -39.72 -3.94 -26.22
CA SER A 781 -40.57 -3.51 -27.32
C SER A 781 -41.25 -2.18 -27.00
N GLY A 782 -41.20 -1.23 -27.93
CA GLY A 782 -41.80 0.09 -27.77
C GLY A 782 -40.87 1.19 -27.23
N PHE A 783 -39.57 0.91 -27.06
CA PHE A 783 -38.59 1.91 -26.66
C PHE A 783 -38.61 3.13 -27.60
N PRO A 784 -38.56 4.38 -27.08
CA PRO A 784 -38.37 4.77 -25.68
C PRO A 784 -39.68 5.13 -24.96
N ASP A 785 -40.86 4.73 -25.45
CA ASP A 785 -42.16 5.08 -24.85
C ASP A 785 -42.16 4.66 -23.36
N PRO A 786 -42.62 5.52 -22.43
CA PRO A 786 -42.68 5.17 -21.01
C PRO A 786 -43.49 3.90 -20.71
N ARG A 787 -44.34 3.44 -21.63
CA ARG A 787 -45.15 2.23 -21.53
C ARG A 787 -44.53 1.01 -22.20
N GLU A 788 -43.27 1.08 -22.61
CA GLU A 788 -42.57 -0.03 -23.25
C GLU A 788 -42.67 -1.33 -22.42
N LEU A 789 -42.69 -2.46 -23.12
CA LEU A 789 -42.50 -3.76 -22.51
C LEU A 789 -40.99 -3.97 -22.31
N TYR A 790 -40.57 -4.28 -21.09
CA TYR A 790 -39.19 -4.59 -20.74
C TYR A 790 -39.14 -5.82 -19.84
N LEU A 791 -38.37 -6.83 -20.23
CA LEU A 791 -38.11 -8.04 -19.46
C LEU A 791 -36.59 -8.27 -19.45
N GLN A 792 -36.00 -8.27 -18.26
CA GLN A 792 -34.61 -8.68 -18.09
C GLN A 792 -34.55 -9.98 -17.30
N ILE A 793 -33.76 -10.93 -17.79
CA ILE A 793 -33.53 -12.23 -17.17
C ILE A 793 -32.05 -12.34 -16.84
N TYR A 794 -31.72 -12.54 -15.56
CA TYR A 794 -30.36 -12.75 -15.11
C TYR A 794 -30.01 -14.24 -15.18
N ALA A 795 -29.12 -14.61 -16.10
CA ALA A 795 -28.82 -16.03 -16.41
C ALA A 795 -27.33 -16.26 -16.71
N GLY A 796 -26.47 -15.35 -16.25
CA GLY A 796 -25.06 -15.26 -16.60
C GLY A 796 -24.09 -15.97 -15.65
N GLY A 797 -22.98 -16.43 -16.21
CA GLY A 797 -21.86 -17.02 -15.46
C GLY A 797 -20.77 -16.04 -15.02
N PHE A 798 -20.79 -14.79 -15.50
CA PHE A 798 -19.71 -13.81 -15.27
C PHE A 798 -20.03 -12.81 -14.16
N SER A 799 -21.22 -12.21 -14.14
CA SER A 799 -21.55 -11.09 -13.24
C SER A 799 -21.96 -11.56 -11.85
N TRP A 800 -21.05 -12.11 -11.05
CA TRP A 800 -21.36 -12.75 -9.76
C TRP A 800 -20.86 -12.00 -8.51
N GLY A 801 -20.01 -10.98 -8.66
CA GLY A 801 -19.50 -10.19 -7.54
C GLY A 801 -20.59 -9.30 -6.93
N HIS A 802 -20.65 -9.20 -5.59
CA HIS A 802 -21.76 -8.52 -4.90
C HIS A 802 -23.16 -8.97 -5.37
N GLY A 803 -23.27 -10.16 -5.96
CA GLY A 803 -24.51 -10.75 -6.45
C GLY A 803 -25.20 -11.56 -5.37
N HIS A 804 -26.51 -11.78 -5.53
CA HIS A 804 -27.28 -12.65 -4.65
C HIS A 804 -27.39 -14.06 -5.24
N ASN A 805 -28.16 -14.92 -4.59
CA ASN A 805 -28.58 -16.20 -5.18
C ASN A 805 -29.76 -15.98 -6.15
N ASP A 806 -29.60 -15.07 -7.10
CA ASP A 806 -30.62 -14.51 -8.00
C ASP A 806 -30.50 -15.03 -9.45
N ARG A 807 -29.59 -15.97 -9.72
CA ARG A 807 -29.49 -16.63 -11.03
C ARG A 807 -30.80 -17.31 -11.42
N GLY A 808 -31.35 -16.90 -12.55
CA GLY A 808 -32.64 -17.33 -13.08
C GLY A 808 -33.79 -16.38 -12.73
N CYS A 809 -33.56 -15.34 -11.93
CA CYS A 809 -34.55 -14.30 -11.65
C CYS A 809 -34.76 -13.38 -12.86
N TRP A 810 -35.87 -12.64 -12.83
CA TRP A 810 -36.21 -11.66 -13.85
C TRP A 810 -36.98 -10.47 -13.29
N VAL A 811 -36.84 -9.33 -13.96
CA VAL A 811 -37.63 -8.11 -13.73
C VAL A 811 -38.50 -7.83 -14.96
N LEU A 812 -39.72 -7.34 -14.73
CA LEU A 812 -40.71 -7.09 -15.78
C LEU A 812 -41.36 -5.73 -15.56
N TYR A 813 -41.33 -4.91 -16.60
CA TYR A 813 -42.05 -3.66 -16.71
C TYR A 813 -42.95 -3.72 -17.94
N ALA A 814 -44.18 -3.24 -17.81
CA ALA A 814 -45.09 -3.08 -18.93
C ALA A 814 -46.15 -2.03 -18.61
N MET A 815 -46.72 -1.41 -19.64
CA MET A 815 -47.86 -0.48 -19.50
C MET A 815 -47.56 0.71 -18.55
N GLY A 816 -46.29 1.10 -18.43
CA GLY A 816 -45.85 2.23 -17.61
C GLY A 816 -45.69 1.91 -16.12
N ALA A 817 -45.62 0.63 -15.74
CA ALA A 817 -45.46 0.22 -14.35
C ALA A 817 -44.47 -0.95 -14.17
N PRO A 818 -43.74 -1.01 -13.03
CA PRO A 818 -43.05 -2.22 -12.58
C PRO A 818 -44.09 -3.29 -12.23
N LEU A 819 -44.01 -4.45 -12.89
CA LEU A 819 -44.87 -5.61 -12.61
C LEU A 819 -44.15 -6.67 -11.78
N MET A 820 -42.85 -6.85 -12.01
CA MET A 820 -41.96 -7.71 -11.23
C MET A 820 -40.65 -6.97 -10.98
N VAL A 821 -40.22 -6.91 -9.72
CA VAL A 821 -39.01 -6.23 -9.28
C VAL A 821 -38.16 -7.15 -8.42
N ASP A 822 -36.85 -6.91 -8.40
CA ASP A 822 -35.95 -7.56 -7.45
C ASP A 822 -36.03 -6.86 -6.08
N PHE A 823 -35.96 -7.66 -5.01
CA PHE A 823 -35.88 -7.19 -3.63
C PHE A 823 -34.42 -7.27 -3.14
N ALA A 824 -33.54 -6.53 -3.81
CA ALA A 824 -32.12 -6.41 -3.49
C ALA A 824 -31.85 -6.06 -2.02
N ALA A 825 -30.59 -6.25 -1.57
CA ALA A 825 -30.17 -6.16 -0.17
C ALA A 825 -30.45 -4.78 0.46
N MET A 826 -30.61 -3.76 -0.39
CA MET A 826 -30.77 -2.37 0.01
C MET A 826 -32.03 -1.73 -0.59
N TYR A 827 -33.02 -2.54 -0.99
CA TYR A 827 -34.36 -2.03 -1.30
C TYR A 827 -35.04 -1.52 -0.03
N THR A 828 -34.80 -0.26 0.31
CA THR A 828 -35.72 0.51 1.14
C THR A 828 -36.72 1.18 0.20
N PRO A 829 -38.06 1.02 0.38
CA PRO A 829 -39.05 1.82 -0.34
C PRO A 829 -39.07 3.29 0.15
N SER A 830 -37.88 3.88 0.32
CA SER A 830 -37.62 5.28 0.60
C SER A 830 -36.57 5.77 -0.37
N MET A 831 -36.91 6.79 -1.14
CA MET A 831 -35.99 7.48 -2.05
C MET A 831 -34.82 8.08 -1.25
N ARG A 832 -33.58 7.92 -1.72
CA ARG A 832 -32.42 8.67 -1.22
C ARG A 832 -32.21 9.94 -2.04
#